data_AF-A0A838XVB0-F1
#
_entry.id   AF-A0A838XVB0-F1
#
_cell.length_a   1.000
_cell.length_b   1.000
_cell.length_c   1.000
_cell.angle_alpha   90.00
_cell.angle_beta   90.00
_cell.angle_gamma   90.00
#
_symmetry.space_group_name_H-M   'P 1'
#
loop_
_entity.id
_entity.type
_entity.pdbx_description
1 polymer ?
#
loop_
_entity_poly.entity_id
_entity_poly.type
_entity_poly.pdbx_seq_one_letter_code
_entity_poly.pdbx_strand_id
1 'polypeptide(L)'
;MAERSFKAEVEHLRLGAGETFTGEGILAITKALLENGVGYVGGYQGAPISHLMDVLADAEELLTELGVRFEANASEAAAAAMLAASVHYPIRGAVTFKGSVGVNVASDALANLASSGVTGGALVIVGEDYGEGSSIMQERSHAFAMKSQFWLLDPRPNLPSIVKAVKQGFELSEASNTPVMLMVRIRSCHVTGSFETRDNQRPPLTVREALSEPRRDFNRVVLPPMSFAHEQDKVNNRWPAAEKFIIENGINERFGPKDARVGIVCQGGMYNGVIRALQRLGLADILGQTDVPLYVLNATYPLVESEFMEFCQGKDAVLVIEEGQPEFIEQALSTMLYRAGSNVRLHGKDMLPMAGEYTGQVMLDGVTAFLRAHAPDMLPGQVRAPNKPAPATPDLSSTVPIRPPGFCTGCPERPIFAAMKLVEKELGRHQISADIGCHLFAALPPFEIGGQTMGYGLGPASNAAFDGGGEKRAISIIGDGGFWHNGLSTSIGNMVFNKSDSLAIVVDNYYSAATGGQDIPSSRADNPTKATNNPITDAVKGIGVKWVRQVDRTYDVARMRQVIRDALTTEETGPKVIVASSECMLNRQRREKPQRAKAIKDGRRIEAPRFGVDEDVCTGDHACIRLSGCPSLSLKRLDDPLRDDPVVAIDHTCVGCGNCGEVAEAAVLCPSFYRADVVHNPTGTERWFARLRTRLIDWLQTRRANRRLTFVETA
;
A
#
# COMPACT_ATOMS: atom_id res chain seq x y z
N MET A 1 12.13 -8.64 9.18
CA MET A 1 11.70 -9.87 8.46
C MET A 1 10.43 -9.49 7.73
N ALA A 2 10.48 -9.37 6.39
CA ALA A 2 9.33 -8.96 5.59
C ALA A 2 8.16 -9.96 5.72
N GLU A 3 6.94 -9.50 5.42
CA GLU A 3 5.71 -10.30 5.42
C GLU A 3 5.81 -11.57 4.57
N ARG A 4 6.56 -11.49 3.46
CA ARG A 4 6.86 -12.60 2.56
C ARG A 4 8.36 -12.53 2.23
N SER A 5 9.06 -13.65 2.36
CA SER A 5 10.41 -13.78 1.80
C SER A 5 10.30 -14.45 0.43
N PHE A 6 11.10 -13.97 -0.51
CA PHE A 6 11.18 -14.44 -1.88
C PHE A 6 12.49 -15.20 -2.14
N LYS A 7 13.23 -15.61 -1.10
CA LYS A 7 14.54 -16.26 -1.27
C LYS A 7 14.51 -17.48 -2.19
N ALA A 8 13.44 -18.29 -2.16
CA ALA A 8 13.32 -19.43 -3.06
C ALA A 8 13.00 -18.97 -4.49
N GLU A 9 12.12 -17.99 -4.63
CA GLU A 9 11.67 -17.44 -5.91
C GLU A 9 12.75 -16.60 -6.60
N VAL A 10 13.66 -15.97 -5.85
CA VAL A 10 14.81 -15.20 -6.34
C VAL A 10 15.79 -16.09 -7.12
N GLU A 11 15.85 -17.39 -6.86
CA GLU A 11 16.63 -18.33 -7.68
C GLU A 11 16.17 -18.35 -9.13
N HIS A 12 14.88 -18.09 -9.41
CA HIS A 12 14.37 -17.99 -10.78
C HIS A 12 14.93 -16.77 -11.53
N LEU A 13 15.53 -15.79 -10.84
CA LEU A 13 16.18 -14.65 -11.50
C LEU A 13 17.51 -15.04 -12.17
N ARG A 14 18.08 -16.19 -11.80
CA ARG A 14 19.33 -16.73 -12.37
C ARG A 14 19.15 -17.47 -13.70
N LEU A 15 17.90 -17.76 -14.11
CA LEU A 15 17.60 -18.42 -15.38
C LEU A 15 18.24 -17.70 -16.56
N GLY A 16 18.93 -18.42 -17.43
CA GLY A 16 19.65 -17.91 -18.59
C GLY A 16 18.82 -17.88 -19.87
N ALA A 17 19.48 -17.61 -20.99
CA ALA A 17 18.85 -17.58 -22.30
C ALA A 17 18.20 -18.92 -22.69
N GLY A 18 16.94 -18.87 -23.13
CA GLY A 18 16.18 -20.04 -23.60
C GLY A 18 15.52 -20.86 -22.49
N GLU A 19 15.73 -20.51 -21.22
CA GLU A 19 14.98 -21.07 -20.10
C GLU A 19 13.59 -20.40 -19.97
N THR A 20 12.67 -21.05 -19.26
CA THR A 20 11.31 -20.53 -19.05
C THR A 20 11.14 -20.06 -17.62
N PHE A 21 10.96 -18.75 -17.42
CA PHE A 21 10.54 -18.21 -16.15
C PHE A 21 9.05 -18.49 -15.94
N THR A 22 8.66 -18.87 -14.72
CA THR A 22 7.25 -18.91 -14.28
C THR A 22 7.15 -18.31 -12.88
N GLY A 23 6.27 -17.32 -12.71
CA GLY A 23 6.14 -16.60 -11.45
C GLY A 23 5.23 -15.38 -11.52
N GLU A 24 5.32 -14.52 -10.50
CA GLU A 24 4.54 -13.28 -10.36
C GLU A 24 5.18 -12.10 -11.11
N GLY A 25 4.36 -11.10 -11.45
CA GLY A 25 4.76 -9.90 -12.19
C GLY A 25 5.96 -9.15 -11.60
N ILE A 26 6.02 -9.00 -10.29
CA ILE A 26 7.13 -8.32 -9.60
C ILE A 26 8.50 -9.01 -9.83
N LEU A 27 8.54 -10.35 -9.84
CA LEU A 27 9.76 -11.11 -10.11
C LEU A 27 10.14 -10.99 -11.59
N ALA A 28 9.15 -10.99 -12.49
CA ALA A 28 9.38 -10.78 -13.91
C ALA A 28 9.97 -9.39 -14.21
N ILE A 29 9.50 -8.34 -13.51
CA ILE A 29 10.08 -6.99 -13.60
C ILE A 29 11.54 -7.02 -13.12
N THR A 30 11.84 -7.62 -11.97
CA THR A 30 13.22 -7.73 -11.48
C THR A 30 14.11 -8.47 -12.48
N LYS A 31 13.63 -9.60 -13.02
CA LYS A 31 14.35 -10.34 -14.06
C LYS A 31 14.61 -9.46 -15.29
N ALA A 32 13.61 -8.72 -15.75
CA ALA A 32 13.75 -7.80 -16.87
C ALA A 32 14.78 -6.69 -16.60
N LEU A 33 14.85 -6.16 -15.38
CA LEU A 33 15.88 -5.17 -15.01
C LEU A 33 17.30 -5.75 -15.16
N LEU A 34 17.50 -6.98 -14.69
CA LEU A 34 18.80 -7.67 -14.77
C LEU A 34 19.18 -8.03 -16.21
N GLU A 35 18.24 -8.50 -17.02
CA GLU A 35 18.46 -8.80 -18.45
C GLU A 35 18.81 -7.56 -19.29
N ASN A 36 18.50 -6.36 -18.79
CA ASN A 36 18.74 -5.10 -19.50
C ASN A 36 19.90 -4.28 -18.91
N GLY A 37 20.76 -4.89 -18.09
CA GLY A 37 22.01 -4.25 -17.66
C GLY A 37 21.79 -3.02 -16.79
N VAL A 38 20.79 -3.06 -15.89
CA VAL A 38 20.56 -1.98 -14.92
C VAL A 38 21.81 -1.79 -14.04
N GLY A 39 22.23 -0.55 -13.81
CA GLY A 39 23.40 -0.23 -12.98
C GLY A 39 23.07 0.04 -11.52
N TYR A 40 21.85 0.51 -11.25
CA TYR A 40 21.35 0.71 -9.90
C TYR A 40 19.83 0.64 -9.84
N VAL A 41 19.33 0.13 -8.71
CA VAL A 41 17.91 -0.07 -8.44
C VAL A 41 17.60 0.40 -7.02
N GLY A 42 16.50 1.13 -6.85
CA GLY A 42 16.08 1.58 -5.53
C GLY A 42 14.59 1.81 -5.43
N GLY A 43 14.14 2.35 -4.31
CA GLY A 43 12.72 2.60 -4.12
C GLY A 43 12.30 2.79 -2.68
N TYR A 44 11.01 3.10 -2.55
CA TYR A 44 10.30 3.18 -1.29
C TYR A 44 9.07 2.27 -1.36
N GLN A 45 8.85 1.47 -0.33
CA GLN A 45 7.77 0.49 -0.30
C GLN A 45 6.39 1.16 -0.35
N GLY A 46 5.48 0.60 -1.15
CA GLY A 46 4.08 1.03 -1.17
C GLY A 46 3.21 0.09 -1.99
N ALA A 47 2.02 -0.23 -1.48
CA ALA A 47 1.04 -1.03 -2.23
C ALA A 47 0.66 -0.30 -3.53
N PRO A 48 0.43 -1.01 -4.65
CA PRO A 48 0.35 -2.47 -4.81
C PRO A 48 1.71 -3.17 -5.09
N ILE A 49 2.81 -2.42 -5.16
CA ILE A 49 4.11 -2.94 -5.61
C ILE A 49 5.14 -3.10 -4.48
N SER A 50 4.69 -3.09 -3.22
CA SER A 50 5.56 -3.15 -2.04
C SER A 50 6.55 -4.31 -2.06
N HIS A 51 6.11 -5.49 -2.53
CA HIS A 51 6.93 -6.69 -2.61
C HIS A 51 8.05 -6.63 -3.64
N LEU A 52 8.04 -5.68 -4.59
CA LEU A 52 9.19 -5.51 -5.49
C LEU A 52 10.45 -5.13 -4.70
N MET A 53 10.31 -4.31 -3.65
CA MET A 53 11.43 -3.97 -2.76
C MET A 53 11.91 -5.20 -1.96
N ASP A 54 10.99 -6.06 -1.53
CA ASP A 54 11.34 -7.31 -0.83
C ASP A 54 12.12 -8.26 -1.76
N VAL A 55 11.69 -8.40 -3.02
CA VAL A 55 12.41 -9.18 -4.05
C VAL A 55 13.80 -8.62 -4.31
N LEU A 56 13.93 -7.31 -4.48
CA LEU A 56 15.24 -6.67 -4.71
C LEU A 56 16.19 -6.85 -3.51
N ALA A 57 15.66 -6.77 -2.28
CA ALA A 57 16.45 -7.01 -1.07
C ALA A 57 16.88 -8.48 -0.95
N ASP A 58 15.98 -9.44 -1.19
CA ASP A 58 16.33 -10.86 -1.18
C ASP A 58 17.30 -11.24 -2.34
N ALA A 59 17.32 -10.46 -3.43
CA ALA A 59 18.22 -10.62 -4.58
C ALA A 59 19.56 -9.85 -4.47
N GLU A 60 19.89 -9.25 -3.31
CA GLU A 60 21.06 -8.38 -3.15
C GLU A 60 22.41 -9.06 -3.50
N GLU A 61 22.53 -10.37 -3.24
CA GLU A 61 23.72 -11.16 -3.63
C GLU A 61 23.89 -11.21 -5.15
N LEU A 62 22.83 -11.53 -5.89
CA LEU A 62 22.84 -11.57 -7.36
C LEU A 62 23.08 -10.18 -7.96
N LEU A 63 22.48 -9.14 -7.37
CA LEU A 63 22.69 -7.75 -7.78
C LEU A 63 24.18 -7.36 -7.63
N THR A 64 24.80 -7.74 -6.51
CA THR A 64 26.21 -7.45 -6.23
C THR A 64 27.16 -8.21 -7.17
N GLU A 65 26.87 -9.48 -7.46
CA GLU A 65 27.60 -10.30 -8.43
C GLU A 65 27.66 -9.63 -9.81
N LEU A 66 26.53 -9.05 -10.25
CA LEU A 66 26.43 -8.33 -11.52
C LEU A 66 26.95 -6.89 -11.45
N GLY A 67 27.34 -6.37 -10.29
CA GLY A 67 27.79 -4.98 -10.12
C GLY A 67 26.66 -3.95 -10.09
N VAL A 68 25.43 -4.37 -9.79
CA VAL A 68 24.24 -3.54 -9.64
C VAL A 68 24.15 -3.01 -8.20
N ARG A 69 23.96 -1.70 -8.05
CA ARG A 69 23.77 -1.06 -6.74
C ARG A 69 22.29 -1.10 -6.34
N PHE A 70 21.96 -1.82 -5.26
CA PHE A 70 20.62 -1.78 -4.64
C PHE A 70 20.54 -0.78 -3.49
N GLU A 71 19.50 0.05 -3.44
CA GLU A 71 19.23 0.92 -2.29
C GLU A 71 17.74 0.97 -1.92
N ALA A 72 17.40 0.43 -0.75
CA ALA A 72 16.14 0.78 -0.07
C ALA A 72 16.24 2.21 0.48
N ASN A 73 15.47 3.13 -0.09
CA ASN A 73 15.49 4.55 0.25
C ASN A 73 14.51 4.87 1.40
N ALA A 74 14.69 6.03 2.04
CA ALA A 74 13.83 6.47 3.15
C ALA A 74 12.54 7.17 2.70
N SER A 75 12.44 7.58 1.43
CA SER A 75 11.25 8.21 0.84
C SER A 75 11.28 8.10 -0.70
N GLU A 76 10.13 8.33 -1.33
CA GLU A 76 9.99 8.37 -2.79
C GLU A 76 10.81 9.51 -3.41
N ALA A 77 10.91 10.65 -2.71
CA ALA A 77 11.77 11.76 -3.11
C ALA A 77 13.25 11.35 -3.16
N ALA A 78 13.75 10.66 -2.13
CA ALA A 78 15.12 10.17 -2.11
C ALA A 78 15.35 9.09 -3.19
N ALA A 79 14.37 8.20 -3.38
CA ALA A 79 14.41 7.21 -4.45
C ALA A 79 14.49 7.89 -5.82
N ALA A 80 13.56 8.78 -6.16
CA ALA A 80 13.56 9.50 -7.44
C ALA A 80 14.82 10.34 -7.65
N ALA A 81 15.36 10.97 -6.60
CA ALA A 81 16.62 11.72 -6.68
C ALA A 81 17.82 10.82 -7.02
N MET A 82 17.79 9.54 -6.67
CA MET A 82 18.83 8.56 -7.03
C MET A 82 19.00 8.42 -8.55
N LEU A 83 17.93 8.68 -9.33
CA LEU A 83 18.00 8.68 -10.79
C LEU A 83 18.92 9.76 -11.38
N ALA A 84 19.37 10.72 -10.57
CA ALA A 84 20.35 11.73 -10.98
C ALA A 84 21.67 11.11 -11.50
N ALA A 85 22.01 9.88 -11.08
CA ALA A 85 23.18 9.18 -11.61
C ALA A 85 23.07 8.93 -13.13
N SER A 86 21.86 8.80 -13.68
CA SER A 86 21.65 8.61 -15.13
C SER A 86 21.72 9.92 -15.94
N VAL A 87 21.81 11.08 -15.29
CA VAL A 87 21.87 12.39 -15.98
C VAL A 87 23.18 12.54 -16.75
N HIS A 88 24.32 12.35 -16.08
CA HIS A 88 25.65 12.56 -16.67
C HIS A 88 26.32 11.28 -17.16
N TYR A 89 25.82 10.12 -16.75
CA TYR A 89 26.44 8.85 -17.03
C TYR A 89 25.50 7.96 -17.86
N PRO A 90 26.04 7.16 -18.80
CA PRO A 90 25.28 6.18 -19.56
C PRO A 90 25.02 4.93 -18.72
N ILE A 91 24.38 5.12 -17.56
CA ILE A 91 24.05 4.06 -16.60
C ILE A 91 22.53 3.96 -16.54
N ARG A 92 22.01 2.76 -16.72
CA ARG A 92 20.57 2.49 -16.57
C ARG A 92 20.19 2.49 -15.10
N GLY A 93 19.18 3.27 -14.72
CA GLY A 93 18.69 3.39 -13.35
C GLY A 93 17.21 3.09 -13.25
N ALA A 94 16.79 2.35 -12.23
CA ALA A 94 15.36 2.13 -11.96
C ALA A 94 15.00 2.41 -10.51
N VAL A 95 13.84 3.03 -10.30
CA VAL A 95 13.30 3.27 -8.96
C VAL A 95 11.86 2.83 -8.88
N THR A 96 11.39 2.41 -7.71
CA THR A 96 10.00 2.00 -7.53
C THR A 96 9.34 2.60 -6.28
N PHE A 97 8.06 2.92 -6.41
CA PHE A 97 7.20 3.36 -5.32
C PHE A 97 5.71 3.28 -5.71
N LYS A 98 4.83 3.56 -4.74
CA LYS A 98 3.37 3.68 -4.99
C LYS A 98 3.07 4.78 -6.01
N GLY A 99 1.96 4.66 -6.72
CA GLY A 99 1.43 5.60 -7.73
C GLY A 99 1.18 7.02 -7.23
N SER A 100 -0.03 7.55 -7.44
CA SER A 100 -0.37 8.99 -7.29
C SER A 100 0.38 9.73 -6.17
N VAL A 101 0.26 9.27 -4.92
CA VAL A 101 0.89 9.92 -3.76
C VAL A 101 2.40 9.76 -3.67
N GLY A 102 2.95 8.62 -4.09
CA GLY A 102 4.40 8.44 -4.12
C GLY A 102 5.03 9.36 -5.16
N VAL A 103 4.36 9.53 -6.30
CA VAL A 103 4.73 10.51 -7.33
C VAL A 103 4.58 11.95 -6.82
N ASN A 104 3.58 12.26 -5.98
CA ASN A 104 3.47 13.58 -5.32
C ASN A 104 4.74 13.90 -4.51
N VAL A 105 5.15 12.97 -3.65
CA VAL A 105 6.36 13.10 -2.81
C VAL A 105 7.61 13.20 -3.68
N ALA A 106 7.70 12.42 -4.75
CA ALA A 106 8.82 12.42 -5.68
C ALA A 106 8.83 13.59 -6.68
N SER A 107 7.76 14.39 -6.77
CA SER A 107 7.54 15.28 -7.91
C SER A 107 8.63 16.32 -8.11
N ASP A 108 9.28 16.81 -7.06
CA ASP A 108 10.37 17.79 -7.18
C ASP A 108 11.61 17.17 -7.85
N ALA A 109 12.02 15.99 -7.37
CA ALA A 109 13.12 15.23 -7.97
C ALA A 109 12.81 14.85 -9.43
N LEU A 110 11.60 14.38 -9.70
CA LEU A 110 11.17 14.02 -11.06
C LEU A 110 11.11 15.22 -12.01
N ALA A 111 10.66 16.38 -11.54
CA ALA A 111 10.63 17.59 -12.36
C ALA A 111 12.04 18.04 -12.75
N ASN A 112 13.00 17.98 -11.82
CA ASN A 112 14.40 18.29 -12.10
C ASN A 112 15.04 17.27 -13.06
N LEU A 113 14.81 15.98 -12.82
CA LEU A 113 15.30 14.89 -13.68
C LEU A 113 14.77 15.03 -15.12
N ALA A 114 13.46 15.24 -15.28
CA ALA A 114 12.85 15.37 -16.60
C ALA A 114 13.31 16.66 -17.31
N SER A 115 13.53 17.75 -16.58
CA SER A 115 14.03 19.01 -17.15
C SER A 115 15.43 18.86 -17.70
N SER A 116 16.36 18.38 -16.87
CA SER A 116 17.74 18.05 -17.26
C SER A 116 17.82 17.02 -18.40
N GLY A 117 16.88 16.07 -18.41
CA GLY A 117 16.95 14.88 -19.24
C GLY A 117 18.01 13.89 -18.73
N VAL A 118 18.05 12.72 -19.36
CA VAL A 118 18.95 11.64 -18.96
C VAL A 118 19.84 11.18 -20.11
N THR A 119 21.02 10.70 -19.78
CA THR A 119 21.99 10.12 -20.72
C THR A 119 21.91 8.59 -20.70
N GLY A 120 21.87 7.99 -19.51
CA GLY A 120 21.51 6.58 -19.35
C GLY A 120 20.00 6.41 -19.19
N GLY A 121 19.45 5.26 -19.58
CA GLY A 121 18.00 5.03 -19.45
C GLY A 121 17.54 5.10 -18.00
N ALA A 122 16.46 5.85 -17.73
CA ALA A 122 15.91 6.02 -16.39
C ALA A 122 14.45 5.56 -16.34
N LEU A 123 14.15 4.62 -15.45
CA LEU A 123 12.83 4.01 -15.30
C LEU A 123 12.24 4.29 -13.92
N VAL A 124 11.01 4.79 -13.88
CA VAL A 124 10.21 5.00 -12.66
C VAL A 124 9.08 3.99 -12.66
N ILE A 125 9.21 2.92 -11.88
CA ILE A 125 8.22 1.83 -11.82
C ILE A 125 7.19 2.17 -10.74
N VAL A 126 5.99 2.55 -11.16
CA VAL A 126 4.93 2.98 -10.24
C VAL A 126 3.83 1.94 -10.11
N GLY A 127 3.49 1.60 -8.87
CA GLY A 127 2.32 0.78 -8.57
C GLY A 127 1.04 1.63 -8.60
N GLU A 128 0.28 1.60 -9.69
CA GLU A 128 -0.98 2.35 -9.82
C GLU A 128 -2.13 1.60 -9.13
N ASP A 129 -2.90 2.32 -8.30
CA ASP A 129 -4.00 1.78 -7.50
C ASP A 129 -5.32 2.53 -7.63
N TYR A 130 -5.45 3.40 -8.64
CA TYR A 130 -6.77 3.90 -9.04
C TYR A 130 -7.74 2.74 -9.31
N GLY A 131 -8.96 2.86 -8.79
CA GLY A 131 -9.99 1.83 -8.92
C GLY A 131 -9.89 0.71 -7.87
N GLU A 132 -8.88 0.72 -7.00
CA GLU A 132 -8.64 -0.39 -6.06
C GLU A 132 -8.99 -0.04 -4.61
N GLY A 133 -9.53 -1.01 -3.88
CA GLY A 133 -10.05 -0.83 -2.52
C GLY A 133 -9.01 -0.55 -1.43
N SER A 134 -7.72 -0.75 -1.73
CA SER A 134 -6.61 -0.41 -0.83
C SER A 134 -6.08 1.01 -1.01
N SER A 135 -6.58 1.76 -2.00
CA SER A 135 -6.12 3.13 -2.22
C SER A 135 -6.77 4.10 -1.23
N ILE A 136 -5.94 4.99 -0.67
CA ILE A 136 -6.39 6.01 0.28
C ILE A 136 -7.03 7.19 -0.47
N MET A 137 -6.58 7.47 -1.70
CA MET A 137 -7.12 8.52 -2.57
C MET A 137 -7.24 8.02 -4.01
N GLN A 138 -8.41 8.22 -4.62
CA GLN A 138 -8.70 7.80 -5.99
C GLN A 138 -8.18 8.85 -7.00
N GLU A 139 -6.86 8.87 -7.20
CA GLU A 139 -6.13 9.76 -8.11
C GLU A 139 -5.23 8.97 -9.06
N ARG A 140 -4.75 9.58 -10.15
CA ARG A 140 -3.97 8.91 -11.21
C ARG A 140 -2.55 9.48 -11.32
N SER A 141 -1.55 8.63 -11.54
CA SER A 141 -0.17 9.07 -11.81
C SER A 141 0.00 9.73 -13.18
N HIS A 142 -0.93 9.54 -14.11
CA HIS A 142 -0.86 10.05 -15.49
C HIS A 142 -0.62 11.58 -15.55
N ALA A 143 -1.29 12.35 -14.69
CA ALA A 143 -1.16 13.81 -14.68
C ALA A 143 0.30 14.28 -14.43
N PHE A 144 1.10 13.51 -13.70
CA PHE A 144 2.51 13.85 -13.46
C PHE A 144 3.38 13.66 -14.69
N ALA A 145 3.11 12.61 -15.49
CA ALA A 145 3.79 12.40 -16.76
C ALA A 145 3.59 13.58 -17.70
N MET A 146 2.36 14.09 -17.75
CA MET A 146 2.01 15.27 -18.52
C MET A 146 2.68 16.54 -17.96
N LYS A 147 2.55 16.77 -16.65
CA LYS A 147 3.10 17.95 -15.95
C LYS A 147 4.61 18.11 -16.18
N SER A 148 5.38 17.04 -16.01
CA SER A 148 6.84 17.09 -16.06
C SER A 148 7.44 16.65 -17.40
N GLN A 149 6.60 16.16 -18.32
CA GLN A 149 6.97 15.63 -19.64
C GLN A 149 7.97 14.47 -19.55
N PHE A 150 7.60 13.42 -18.84
CA PHE A 150 8.26 12.12 -18.89
C PHE A 150 7.31 11.09 -19.48
N TRP A 151 7.83 10.08 -20.18
CA TRP A 151 6.99 9.15 -20.94
C TRP A 151 6.29 8.15 -20.03
N LEU A 152 5.11 7.70 -20.41
CA LEU A 152 4.27 6.81 -19.62
C LEU A 152 3.95 5.54 -20.39
N LEU A 153 4.40 4.42 -19.86
CA LEU A 153 4.06 3.09 -20.34
C LEU A 153 3.03 2.44 -19.39
N ASP A 154 1.94 1.91 -19.93
CA ASP A 154 0.89 1.15 -19.21
C ASP A 154 0.69 -0.19 -19.94
N PRO A 155 1.65 -1.13 -19.85
CA PRO A 155 1.66 -2.34 -20.66
C PRO A 155 0.48 -3.26 -20.33
N ARG A 156 0.13 -4.12 -21.31
CA ARG A 156 -0.85 -5.20 -21.08
C ARG A 156 -0.50 -6.05 -19.85
N PRO A 157 -1.49 -6.45 -19.04
CA PRO A 157 -1.31 -7.23 -17.81
C PRO A 157 -0.99 -8.71 -18.09
N ASN A 158 0.18 -8.97 -18.68
CA ASN A 158 0.79 -10.30 -18.87
C ASN A 158 2.33 -10.20 -18.80
N LEU A 159 3.02 -11.27 -18.41
CA LEU A 159 4.47 -11.20 -18.18
C LEU A 159 5.29 -10.82 -19.43
N PRO A 160 5.06 -11.43 -20.62
CA PRO A 160 5.80 -11.05 -21.83
C PRO A 160 5.72 -9.55 -22.15
N SER A 161 4.53 -8.95 -22.06
CA SER A 161 4.32 -7.52 -22.31
C SER A 161 5.01 -6.65 -21.25
N ILE A 162 4.95 -7.03 -19.97
CA ILE A 162 5.59 -6.28 -18.87
C ILE A 162 7.10 -6.31 -19.00
N VAL A 163 7.70 -7.49 -19.24
CA VAL A 163 9.15 -7.65 -19.43
C VAL A 163 9.63 -6.90 -20.66
N LYS A 164 8.88 -6.98 -21.77
CA LYS A 164 9.14 -6.20 -22.99
C LYS A 164 9.11 -4.70 -22.72
N ALA A 165 8.13 -4.22 -21.92
CA ALA A 165 8.00 -2.81 -21.58
C ALA A 165 9.14 -2.28 -20.70
N VAL A 166 9.73 -3.10 -19.81
CA VAL A 166 10.94 -2.71 -19.07
C VAL A 166 12.10 -2.48 -20.04
N LYS A 167 12.33 -3.40 -20.97
CA LYS A 167 13.37 -3.25 -22.00
C LYS A 167 13.14 -1.98 -22.84
N GLN A 168 11.94 -1.88 -23.42
CA GLN A 168 11.57 -0.74 -24.27
C GLN A 168 11.56 0.57 -23.51
N GLY A 169 11.28 0.56 -22.20
CA GLY A 169 11.34 1.75 -21.35
C GLY A 169 12.76 2.30 -21.23
N PHE A 170 13.77 1.45 -21.01
CA PHE A 170 15.16 1.90 -21.03
C PHE A 170 15.59 2.41 -22.40
N GLU A 171 15.27 1.67 -23.47
CA GLU A 171 15.64 2.04 -24.84
C GLU A 171 14.95 3.34 -25.29
N LEU A 172 13.66 3.52 -24.98
CA LEU A 172 12.91 4.76 -25.22
C LEU A 172 13.53 5.92 -24.44
N SER A 173 13.92 5.68 -23.18
CA SER A 173 14.54 6.70 -22.35
C SER A 173 15.87 7.19 -22.93
N GLU A 174 16.69 6.28 -23.42
CA GLU A 174 17.98 6.55 -24.06
C GLU A 174 17.81 7.25 -25.42
N ALA A 175 16.88 6.77 -26.24
CA ALA A 175 16.61 7.32 -27.57
C ALA A 175 16.07 8.76 -27.53
N SER A 176 15.34 9.12 -26.47
CA SER A 176 14.69 10.42 -26.31
C SER A 176 15.30 11.30 -25.21
N ASN A 177 16.36 10.86 -24.55
CA ASN A 177 16.99 11.52 -23.39
C ASN A 177 16.01 11.94 -22.28
N THR A 178 14.94 11.17 -22.08
CA THR A 178 13.84 11.52 -21.16
C THR A 178 13.53 10.33 -20.25
N PRO A 179 13.31 10.51 -18.94
CA PRO A 179 12.91 9.40 -18.07
C PRO A 179 11.56 8.81 -18.49
N VAL A 180 11.37 7.53 -18.18
CA VAL A 180 10.14 6.79 -18.50
C VAL A 180 9.50 6.30 -17.21
N MET A 181 8.22 6.55 -17.04
CA MET A 181 7.38 5.96 -16.01
C MET A 181 6.75 4.68 -16.55
N LEU A 182 7.06 3.55 -15.92
CA LEU A 182 6.40 2.28 -16.15
C LEU A 182 5.30 2.10 -15.10
N MET A 183 4.06 2.30 -15.53
CA MET A 183 2.89 2.08 -14.71
C MET A 183 2.57 0.59 -14.65
N VAL A 184 2.45 0.05 -13.45
CA VAL A 184 1.96 -1.31 -13.23
C VAL A 184 0.78 -1.26 -12.27
N ARG A 185 -0.38 -1.62 -12.78
CA ARG A 185 -1.62 -1.69 -11.99
C ARG A 185 -1.60 -2.93 -11.10
N ILE A 186 -2.43 -2.97 -10.06
CA ILE A 186 -2.46 -4.10 -9.10
C ILE A 186 -2.57 -5.47 -9.78
N ARG A 187 -3.41 -5.58 -10.83
CA ARG A 187 -3.62 -6.83 -11.56
C ARG A 187 -2.36 -7.25 -12.32
N SER A 188 -1.56 -6.29 -12.79
CA SER A 188 -0.25 -6.53 -13.40
C SER A 188 0.81 -6.90 -12.35
N CYS A 189 0.75 -6.32 -11.14
CA CYS A 189 1.68 -6.66 -10.06
C CYS A 189 1.52 -8.11 -9.59
N HIS A 190 0.27 -8.61 -9.52
CA HIS A 190 -0.06 -9.95 -9.03
C HIS A 190 -0.36 -10.97 -10.12
N VAL A 191 -0.22 -10.61 -11.41
CA VAL A 191 -0.40 -11.58 -12.49
C VAL A 191 0.69 -12.65 -12.41
N THR A 192 0.29 -13.91 -12.55
CA THR A 192 1.21 -15.03 -12.74
C THR A 192 1.22 -15.46 -14.19
N GLY A 193 2.39 -15.77 -14.71
CA GLY A 193 2.53 -16.28 -16.07
C GLY A 193 3.92 -16.82 -16.34
N SER A 194 4.26 -16.95 -17.61
CA SER A 194 5.56 -17.45 -18.05
C SER A 194 6.09 -16.66 -19.24
N PHE A 195 7.41 -16.61 -19.38
CA PHE A 195 8.10 -16.05 -20.56
C PHE A 195 9.47 -16.72 -20.72
N GLU A 196 10.02 -16.66 -21.93
CA GLU A 196 11.39 -17.12 -22.22
C GLU A 196 12.41 -16.08 -21.75
N THR A 197 13.37 -16.49 -20.94
CA THR A 197 14.37 -15.60 -20.35
C THR A 197 15.55 -15.35 -21.27
N ARG A 198 16.27 -14.27 -21.00
CA ARG A 198 17.59 -13.95 -21.55
C ARG A 198 18.64 -13.97 -20.44
N ASP A 199 19.90 -13.96 -20.84
CA ASP A 199 21.01 -13.84 -19.90
C ASP A 199 20.96 -12.49 -19.16
N ASN A 200 21.26 -12.53 -17.86
CA ASN A 200 21.47 -11.32 -17.08
C ASN A 200 22.71 -10.59 -17.59
N GLN A 201 22.66 -9.26 -17.62
CA GLN A 201 23.74 -8.44 -18.14
C GLN A 201 24.32 -7.57 -17.02
N ARG A 202 25.64 -7.52 -16.92
CA ARG A 202 26.33 -6.50 -16.11
C ARG A 202 26.15 -5.13 -16.79
N PRO A 203 25.88 -4.04 -16.05
CA PRO A 203 25.90 -2.70 -16.62
C PRO A 203 27.24 -2.40 -17.31
N PRO A 204 27.23 -1.76 -18.50
CA PRO A 204 28.47 -1.37 -19.19
C PRO A 204 29.36 -0.45 -18.36
N LEU A 205 28.75 0.39 -17.52
CA LEU A 205 29.41 1.25 -16.53
C LEU A 205 28.70 1.09 -15.19
N THR A 206 29.42 0.65 -14.17
CA THR A 206 28.90 0.56 -12.80
C THR A 206 28.96 1.91 -12.08
N VAL A 207 28.12 2.10 -11.06
CA VAL A 207 28.16 3.31 -10.21
C VAL A 207 29.53 3.47 -9.52
N ARG A 208 30.18 2.37 -9.15
CA ARG A 208 31.52 2.40 -8.53
C ARG A 208 32.59 2.92 -9.49
N GLU A 209 32.58 2.46 -10.74
CA GLU A 209 33.48 2.93 -11.79
C GLU A 209 33.21 4.42 -12.09
N ALA A 210 31.94 4.81 -12.20
CA ALA A 210 31.54 6.20 -12.43
C ALA A 210 31.98 7.17 -11.32
N LEU A 211 31.99 6.72 -10.06
CA LEU A 211 32.53 7.49 -8.93
C LEU A 211 34.05 7.62 -8.96
N SER A 212 34.73 6.69 -9.62
CA SER A 212 36.20 6.71 -9.76
C SER A 212 36.64 7.70 -10.84
N GLU A 213 35.74 8.06 -11.77
CA GLU A 213 35.95 9.08 -12.80
C GLU A 213 34.75 10.05 -12.89
N PRO A 214 34.68 11.06 -11.99
CA PRO A 214 33.54 11.97 -11.94
C PRO A 214 33.33 12.79 -13.23
N ARG A 215 32.10 12.82 -13.74
CA ARG A 215 31.70 13.62 -14.91
C ARG A 215 30.83 14.80 -14.49
N ARG A 216 30.96 15.92 -15.20
CA ARG A 216 30.15 17.13 -15.01
C ARG A 216 29.85 17.74 -16.36
N ASP A 217 28.59 18.04 -16.63
CA ASP A 217 28.15 18.77 -17.81
C ASP A 217 27.18 19.88 -17.41
N PHE A 218 27.61 21.13 -17.55
CA PHE A 218 26.78 22.28 -17.21
C PHE A 218 25.50 22.34 -18.06
N ASN A 219 25.52 21.78 -19.27
CA ASN A 219 24.35 21.75 -20.14
C ASN A 219 23.21 20.88 -19.59
N ARG A 220 23.45 20.06 -18.56
CA ARG A 220 22.41 19.26 -17.88
C ARG A 220 21.94 19.92 -16.58
N VAL A 221 22.53 21.02 -16.13
CA VAL A 221 22.13 21.68 -14.88
C VAL A 221 20.89 22.52 -15.12
N VAL A 222 19.84 22.33 -14.31
CA VAL A 222 18.59 23.10 -14.40
C VAL A 222 18.79 24.49 -13.81
N LEU A 223 19.46 25.36 -14.58
CA LEU A 223 19.78 26.74 -14.21
C LEU A 223 19.74 27.62 -15.46
N PRO A 224 19.23 28.87 -15.40
CA PRO A 224 19.35 29.79 -16.53
C PRO A 224 20.81 29.99 -16.97
N PRO A 225 21.09 30.03 -18.30
CA PRO A 225 20.14 30.00 -19.41
C PRO A 225 19.74 28.58 -19.87
N MET A 226 20.34 27.51 -19.33
CA MET A 226 20.10 26.13 -19.78
C MET A 226 18.66 25.69 -19.60
N SER A 227 17.97 26.17 -18.56
CA SER A 227 16.54 25.87 -18.34
C SER A 227 15.66 26.19 -19.54
N PHE A 228 15.94 27.28 -20.28
CA PHE A 228 15.19 27.64 -21.49
C PHE A 228 15.54 26.73 -22.67
N ALA A 229 16.80 26.35 -22.79
CA ALA A 229 17.25 25.40 -23.81
C ALA A 229 16.65 24.00 -23.58
N HIS A 230 16.54 23.57 -22.31
CA HIS A 230 15.90 22.30 -21.93
C HIS A 230 14.44 22.24 -22.34
N GLU A 231 13.68 23.31 -22.15
CA GLU A 231 12.29 23.39 -22.57
C GLU A 231 12.14 23.22 -24.09
N GLN A 232 12.95 23.96 -24.87
CA GLN A 232 12.95 23.83 -26.33
C GLN A 232 13.37 22.43 -26.79
N ASP A 233 14.35 21.83 -26.12
CA ASP A 233 14.83 20.50 -26.42
C ASP A 233 13.76 19.41 -26.16
N LYS A 234 12.97 19.54 -25.08
CA LYS A 234 11.86 18.62 -24.80
C LYS A 234 10.86 18.55 -25.96
N VAL A 235 10.49 19.70 -26.51
CA VAL A 235 9.47 19.80 -27.56
C VAL A 235 10.03 19.49 -28.94
N ASN A 236 11.19 20.05 -29.30
CA ASN A 236 11.69 19.98 -30.67
C ASN A 236 12.51 18.71 -30.96
N ASN A 237 13.10 18.08 -29.94
CA ASN A 237 13.98 16.93 -30.11
C ASN A 237 13.46 15.68 -29.39
N ARG A 238 13.23 15.76 -28.07
CA ARG A 238 12.92 14.58 -27.25
C ARG A 238 11.55 13.98 -27.57
N TRP A 239 10.53 14.81 -27.71
CA TRP A 239 9.18 14.35 -28.04
C TRP A 239 9.12 13.68 -29.42
N PRO A 240 9.61 14.27 -30.53
CA PRO A 240 9.66 13.57 -31.81
C PRO A 240 10.50 12.29 -31.79
N ALA A 241 11.61 12.28 -31.03
CA ALA A 241 12.43 11.07 -30.86
C ALA A 241 11.65 9.95 -30.15
N ALA A 242 10.84 10.30 -29.15
CA ALA A 242 9.98 9.35 -28.44
C ALA A 242 8.90 8.76 -29.36
N GLU A 243 8.16 9.61 -30.10
CA GLU A 243 7.15 9.16 -31.06
C GLU A 243 7.76 8.25 -32.14
N LYS A 244 8.91 8.65 -32.69
CA LYS A 244 9.64 7.84 -33.66
C LYS A 244 10.01 6.47 -33.09
N PHE A 245 10.55 6.43 -31.87
CA PHE A 245 10.90 5.18 -31.20
C PHE A 245 9.67 4.29 -30.97
N ILE A 246 8.55 4.86 -30.53
CA ILE A 246 7.28 4.15 -30.30
C ILE A 246 6.81 3.44 -31.57
N ILE A 247 6.82 4.15 -32.70
CA ILE A 247 6.39 3.64 -34.02
C ILE A 247 7.34 2.54 -34.49
N GLU A 248 8.65 2.81 -34.53
CA GLU A 248 9.66 1.88 -35.08
C GLU A 248 9.72 0.56 -34.29
N ASN A 249 9.42 0.59 -32.99
CA ASN A 249 9.48 -0.58 -32.11
C ASN A 249 8.11 -1.22 -31.86
N GLY A 250 7.04 -0.69 -32.46
CA GLY A 250 5.67 -1.18 -32.28
C GLY A 250 5.31 -1.36 -30.81
N ILE A 251 5.47 -0.29 -30.01
CA ILE A 251 5.16 -0.34 -28.58
C ILE A 251 3.64 -0.54 -28.39
N ASN A 252 2.83 0.23 -29.12
CA ASN A 252 1.39 0.05 -29.14
C ASN A 252 1.01 -1.14 -30.01
N GLU A 253 -0.03 -1.88 -29.61
CA GLU A 253 -0.44 -3.12 -30.25
C GLU A 253 -1.81 -2.96 -30.93
N ARG A 254 -2.05 -3.75 -31.98
CA ARG A 254 -3.35 -3.83 -32.67
C ARG A 254 -3.84 -5.27 -32.70
N PHE A 255 -5.13 -5.46 -32.44
CA PHE A 255 -5.80 -6.77 -32.46
C PHE A 255 -7.09 -6.73 -33.27
N GLY A 256 -7.55 -7.90 -33.70
CA GLY A 256 -8.79 -8.05 -34.46
C GLY A 256 -8.66 -7.68 -35.93
N PRO A 257 -9.78 -7.56 -36.66
CA PRO A 257 -9.76 -7.26 -38.08
C PRO A 257 -9.22 -5.85 -38.35
N LYS A 258 -8.50 -5.68 -39.46
CA LYS A 258 -8.02 -4.35 -39.88
C LYS A 258 -9.18 -3.45 -40.31
N ASP A 259 -10.09 -4.02 -41.08
CA ASP A 259 -11.24 -3.33 -41.66
C ASP A 259 -12.50 -3.66 -40.86
N ALA A 260 -13.05 -2.66 -40.18
CA ALA A 260 -14.36 -2.72 -39.55
C ALA A 260 -14.93 -1.31 -39.40
N ARG A 261 -16.26 -1.21 -39.26
CA ARG A 261 -16.96 0.08 -39.08
C ARG A 261 -16.75 0.71 -37.71
N VAL A 262 -16.34 -0.07 -36.71
CA VAL A 262 -16.11 0.40 -35.34
C VAL A 262 -14.77 -0.08 -34.82
N GLY A 263 -14.24 0.60 -33.80
CA GLY A 263 -13.03 0.17 -33.11
C GLY A 263 -13.00 0.60 -31.64
N ILE A 264 -12.13 -0.02 -30.86
CA ILE A 264 -11.92 0.33 -29.45
C ILE A 264 -10.45 0.69 -29.25
N VAL A 265 -10.20 1.83 -28.61
CA VAL A 265 -8.88 2.23 -28.09
C VAL A 265 -8.89 1.99 -26.59
N CYS A 266 -7.87 1.32 -26.04
CA CYS A 266 -7.79 1.13 -24.59
C CYS A 266 -6.37 1.28 -24.07
N GLN A 267 -6.24 1.73 -22.82
CA GLN A 267 -4.98 1.63 -22.10
C GLN A 267 -4.56 0.15 -21.98
N GLY A 268 -3.26 -0.15 -22.13
CA GLY A 268 -2.77 -1.53 -22.08
C GLY A 268 -3.15 -2.25 -20.79
N GLY A 269 -3.02 -1.58 -19.64
CA GLY A 269 -3.46 -2.09 -18.33
C GLY A 269 -4.94 -2.50 -18.25
N MET A 270 -5.80 -2.00 -19.14
CA MET A 270 -7.24 -2.32 -19.20
C MET A 270 -7.59 -3.46 -20.18
N TYR A 271 -6.63 -3.92 -20.98
CA TYR A 271 -6.85 -4.88 -22.07
C TYR A 271 -7.63 -6.13 -21.65
N ASN A 272 -7.26 -6.78 -20.54
CA ASN A 272 -7.93 -8.00 -20.08
C ASN A 272 -9.41 -7.76 -19.72
N GLY A 273 -9.74 -6.56 -19.21
CA GLY A 273 -11.13 -6.16 -18.94
C GLY A 273 -11.93 -6.03 -20.24
N VAL A 274 -11.35 -5.43 -21.27
CA VAL A 274 -11.95 -5.27 -22.61
C VAL A 274 -12.20 -6.63 -23.26
N ILE A 275 -11.18 -7.50 -23.28
CA ILE A 275 -11.32 -8.87 -23.81
C ILE A 275 -12.39 -9.64 -23.05
N ARG A 276 -12.46 -9.50 -21.72
CA ARG A 276 -13.49 -10.18 -20.92
C ARG A 276 -14.90 -9.69 -21.25
N ALA A 277 -15.09 -8.41 -21.51
CA ALA A 277 -16.36 -7.86 -21.96
C ALA A 277 -16.75 -8.41 -23.34
N LEU A 278 -15.82 -8.43 -24.30
CA LEU A 278 -16.03 -8.96 -25.64
C LEU A 278 -16.32 -10.48 -25.62
N GLN A 279 -15.64 -11.26 -24.77
CA GLN A 279 -15.94 -12.68 -24.56
C GLN A 279 -17.38 -12.90 -24.09
N ARG A 280 -17.86 -12.08 -23.14
CA ARG A 280 -19.26 -12.16 -22.67
C ARG A 280 -20.27 -11.82 -23.76
N LEU A 281 -19.85 -11.08 -24.78
CA LEU A 281 -20.64 -10.77 -25.98
C LEU A 281 -20.43 -11.78 -27.12
N GLY A 282 -19.57 -12.79 -26.94
CA GLY A 282 -19.25 -13.76 -27.99
C GLY A 282 -18.39 -13.19 -29.13
N LEU A 283 -17.72 -12.05 -28.90
CA LEU A 283 -16.89 -11.33 -29.88
C LEU A 283 -15.40 -11.48 -29.62
N ALA A 284 -15.02 -12.27 -28.62
CA ALA A 284 -13.64 -12.65 -28.39
C ALA A 284 -13.54 -14.07 -27.81
N ASP A 285 -12.42 -14.74 -28.08
CA ASP A 285 -12.12 -16.05 -27.52
C ASP A 285 -11.22 -15.98 -26.27
N ILE A 286 -10.89 -17.14 -25.69
CA ILE A 286 -10.01 -17.23 -24.51
C ILE A 286 -8.55 -16.86 -24.80
N LEU A 287 -8.14 -16.89 -26.07
CA LEU A 287 -6.80 -16.53 -26.52
C LEU A 287 -6.66 -15.03 -26.79
N GLY A 288 -7.75 -14.27 -26.67
CA GLY A 288 -7.78 -12.82 -26.91
C GLY A 288 -7.92 -12.45 -28.39
N GLN A 289 -8.25 -13.40 -29.26
CA GLN A 289 -8.69 -13.10 -30.62
C GLN A 289 -10.06 -12.44 -30.55
N THR A 290 -10.26 -11.36 -31.30
CA THR A 290 -11.42 -10.47 -31.19
C THR A 290 -11.95 -10.12 -32.56
N ASP A 291 -13.27 -10.06 -32.70
CA ASP A 291 -13.97 -9.62 -33.91
C ASP A 291 -14.07 -8.09 -33.98
N VAL A 292 -13.79 -7.39 -32.87
CA VAL A 292 -13.74 -5.93 -32.81
C VAL A 292 -12.27 -5.47 -32.87
N PRO A 293 -11.90 -4.55 -33.79
CA PRO A 293 -10.55 -4.00 -33.84
C PRO A 293 -10.18 -3.27 -32.56
N LEU A 294 -9.01 -3.57 -32.01
CA LEU A 294 -8.46 -2.91 -30.82
C LEU A 294 -7.17 -2.18 -31.16
N TYR A 295 -7.02 -0.94 -30.67
CA TYR A 295 -5.75 -0.23 -30.57
C TYR A 295 -5.37 -0.09 -29.11
N VAL A 296 -4.34 -0.83 -28.71
CA VAL A 296 -3.93 -0.97 -27.31
C VAL A 296 -2.74 -0.07 -27.05
N LEU A 297 -2.98 0.97 -26.25
CA LEU A 297 -2.01 1.97 -25.87
C LEU A 297 -1.14 1.43 -24.73
N ASN A 298 -0.01 0.82 -25.07
CA ASN A 298 1.03 0.48 -24.10
C ASN A 298 1.92 1.70 -23.79
N ALA A 299 2.01 2.67 -24.71
CA ALA A 299 2.50 4.02 -24.45
C ALA A 299 1.30 4.97 -24.40
N THR A 300 0.97 5.45 -23.21
CA THR A 300 -0.17 6.37 -23.01
C THR A 300 0.26 7.84 -23.02
N TYR A 301 1.57 8.11 -22.92
CA TYR A 301 2.14 9.43 -23.10
C TYR A 301 3.61 9.31 -23.57
N PRO A 302 4.00 9.87 -24.73
CA PRO A 302 3.16 10.60 -25.66
C PRO A 302 2.18 9.68 -26.41
N LEU A 303 1.06 10.24 -26.86
CA LEU A 303 0.16 9.57 -27.80
C LEU A 303 0.67 9.80 -29.23
N VAL A 304 0.60 8.77 -30.07
CA VAL A 304 1.09 8.85 -31.45
C VAL A 304 -0.07 9.10 -32.42
N GLU A 305 -0.16 10.34 -32.92
CA GLU A 305 -1.25 10.76 -33.80
C GLU A 305 -1.35 9.92 -35.08
N SER A 306 -0.21 9.62 -35.72
CA SER A 306 -0.18 8.84 -36.97
C SER A 306 -0.75 7.43 -36.80
N GLU A 307 -0.39 6.73 -35.72
CA GLU A 307 -0.92 5.39 -35.42
C GLU A 307 -2.43 5.42 -35.14
N PHE A 308 -2.90 6.43 -34.41
CA PHE A 308 -4.32 6.58 -34.10
C PHE A 308 -5.15 6.94 -35.33
N MET A 309 -4.65 7.85 -36.18
CA MET A 309 -5.32 8.23 -37.42
C MET A 309 -5.38 7.06 -38.39
N GLU A 310 -4.32 6.26 -38.50
CA GLU A 310 -4.34 5.01 -39.27
C GLU A 310 -5.35 4.01 -38.70
N PHE A 311 -5.44 3.86 -37.37
CA PHE A 311 -6.45 3.02 -36.75
C PHE A 311 -7.88 3.50 -37.07
N CYS A 312 -8.11 4.81 -37.15
CA CYS A 312 -9.41 5.41 -37.46
C CYS A 312 -9.84 5.27 -38.93
N GLN A 313 -8.94 4.88 -39.84
CA GLN A 313 -9.28 4.75 -41.26
C GLN A 313 -10.42 3.74 -41.46
N GLY A 314 -11.43 4.16 -42.22
CA GLY A 314 -12.60 3.33 -42.57
C GLY A 314 -13.60 3.07 -41.42
N LYS A 315 -13.41 3.69 -40.24
CA LYS A 315 -14.33 3.56 -39.10
C LYS A 315 -15.35 4.69 -39.08
N ASP A 316 -16.55 4.39 -38.62
CA ASP A 316 -17.61 5.37 -38.35
C ASP A 316 -17.51 5.89 -36.91
N ALA A 317 -17.10 5.03 -35.97
CA ALA A 317 -17.02 5.36 -34.55
C ALA A 317 -15.91 4.59 -33.82
N VAL A 318 -15.37 5.21 -32.76
CA VAL A 318 -14.34 4.64 -31.89
C VAL A 318 -14.69 4.87 -30.42
N LEU A 319 -14.54 3.85 -29.58
CA LEU A 319 -14.68 3.94 -28.13
C LEU A 319 -13.31 4.00 -27.45
N VAL A 320 -13.07 4.97 -26.59
CA VAL A 320 -11.87 5.09 -25.75
C VAL A 320 -12.16 4.56 -24.35
N ILE A 321 -11.38 3.57 -23.94
CA ILE A 321 -11.45 2.97 -22.61
C ILE A 321 -10.27 3.52 -21.80
N GLU A 322 -10.56 4.62 -21.10
CA GLU A 322 -9.68 5.27 -20.14
C GLU A 322 -10.35 5.28 -18.77
N GLU A 323 -9.67 4.71 -17.77
CA GLU A 323 -10.19 4.64 -16.40
C GLU A 323 -9.83 5.90 -15.60
N GLY A 324 -10.82 6.40 -14.86
CA GLY A 324 -10.69 7.56 -13.98
C GLY A 324 -10.75 8.92 -14.66
N GLN A 325 -10.70 9.98 -13.85
CA GLN A 325 -10.79 11.37 -14.28
C GLN A 325 -9.47 12.13 -14.08
N PRO A 326 -9.23 13.21 -14.84
CA PRO A 326 -9.87 13.57 -16.11
C PRO A 326 -9.57 12.55 -17.23
N GLU A 327 -10.33 12.61 -18.31
CA GLU A 327 -10.19 11.79 -19.52
C GLU A 327 -9.09 12.32 -20.46
N PHE A 328 -7.84 12.29 -19.98
CA PHE A 328 -6.66 12.83 -20.69
C PHE A 328 -6.48 12.26 -22.10
N ILE A 329 -6.68 10.95 -22.28
CA ILE A 329 -6.52 10.27 -23.57
C ILE A 329 -7.69 10.63 -24.48
N GLU A 330 -8.92 10.57 -23.99
CA GLU A 330 -10.11 10.92 -24.78
C GLU A 330 -10.04 12.38 -25.29
N GLN A 331 -9.66 13.33 -24.43
CA GLN A 331 -9.47 14.73 -24.82
C GLN A 331 -8.40 14.91 -25.91
N ALA A 332 -7.26 14.22 -25.77
CA ALA A 332 -6.18 14.29 -26.74
C ALA A 332 -6.57 13.68 -28.09
N LEU A 333 -7.18 12.48 -28.09
CA LEU A 333 -7.65 11.82 -29.30
C LEU A 333 -8.77 12.62 -29.98
N SER A 334 -9.67 13.22 -29.21
CA SER A 334 -10.70 14.14 -29.73
C SER A 334 -10.07 15.33 -30.46
N THR A 335 -9.00 15.89 -29.87
CA THR A 335 -8.27 17.01 -30.47
C THR A 335 -7.58 16.61 -31.78
N MET A 336 -7.00 15.41 -31.85
CA MET A 336 -6.39 14.85 -33.07
C MET A 336 -7.44 14.70 -34.18
N LEU A 337 -8.59 14.09 -33.89
CA LEU A 337 -9.67 13.93 -34.88
C LEU A 337 -10.19 15.28 -35.39
N TYR A 338 -10.41 16.23 -34.49
CA TYR A 338 -10.88 17.57 -34.84
C TYR A 338 -9.88 18.30 -35.76
N ARG A 339 -8.58 18.28 -35.42
CA ARG A 339 -7.52 18.91 -36.23
C ARG A 339 -7.36 18.26 -37.60
N ALA A 340 -7.54 16.94 -37.67
CA ALA A 340 -7.50 16.19 -38.93
C ALA A 340 -8.76 16.36 -39.80
N GLY A 341 -9.81 17.03 -39.31
CA GLY A 341 -11.09 17.15 -40.02
C GLY A 341 -11.80 15.80 -40.19
N SER A 342 -11.57 14.87 -39.26
CA SER A 342 -12.14 13.52 -39.31
C SER A 342 -13.62 13.53 -38.91
N ASN A 343 -14.42 12.70 -39.58
CA ASN A 343 -15.84 12.49 -39.25
C ASN A 343 -16.08 11.30 -38.30
N VAL A 344 -15.01 10.64 -37.85
CA VAL A 344 -15.12 9.52 -36.91
C VAL A 344 -15.69 10.02 -35.58
N ARG A 345 -16.75 9.38 -35.10
CA ARG A 345 -17.34 9.70 -33.79
C ARG A 345 -16.50 9.08 -32.68
N LEU A 346 -15.99 9.91 -31.77
CA LEU A 346 -15.29 9.44 -30.58
C LEU A 346 -16.26 9.35 -29.41
N HIS A 347 -16.20 8.22 -28.71
CA HIS A 347 -16.95 7.94 -27.49
C HIS A 347 -15.98 7.53 -26.38
N GLY A 348 -16.39 7.68 -25.13
CA GLY A 348 -15.61 7.29 -23.96
C GLY A 348 -16.43 7.53 -22.70
N LYS A 349 -16.24 8.65 -22.01
CA LYS A 349 -16.96 8.99 -20.76
C LYS A 349 -18.47 9.24 -20.94
N ASP A 350 -18.96 9.38 -22.16
CA ASP A 350 -20.40 9.40 -22.45
C ASP A 350 -21.05 8.01 -22.37
N MET A 351 -20.25 6.94 -22.49
CA MET A 351 -20.68 5.53 -22.39
C MET A 351 -20.07 4.80 -21.19
N LEU A 352 -19.06 5.38 -20.54
CA LEU A 352 -18.36 4.83 -19.39
C LEU A 352 -18.33 5.86 -18.24
N PRO A 353 -18.36 5.45 -16.96
CA PRO A 353 -18.36 6.39 -15.84
C PRO A 353 -17.12 7.31 -15.81
N MET A 354 -17.34 8.58 -15.45
CA MET A 354 -16.24 9.54 -15.22
C MET A 354 -15.36 9.12 -14.04
N ALA A 355 -15.97 8.62 -12.97
CA ALA A 355 -15.31 8.22 -11.74
C ALA A 355 -15.76 6.83 -11.28
N GLY A 356 -14.87 6.17 -10.55
CA GLY A 356 -15.07 4.82 -10.04
C GLY A 356 -14.31 3.76 -10.85
N GLU A 357 -14.14 2.58 -10.26
CA GLU A 357 -13.49 1.44 -10.88
C GLU A 357 -14.28 0.93 -12.09
N TYR A 358 -13.59 0.63 -13.19
CA TYR A 358 -14.15 -0.10 -14.32
C TYR A 358 -14.18 -1.60 -14.01
N THR A 359 -15.14 -1.97 -13.16
CA THR A 359 -15.46 -3.38 -12.88
C THR A 359 -15.84 -4.12 -14.16
N GLY A 360 -15.80 -5.47 -14.12
CA GLY A 360 -16.18 -6.28 -15.29
C GLY A 360 -17.62 -6.06 -15.78
N GLN A 361 -18.52 -5.58 -14.91
CA GLN A 361 -19.88 -5.22 -15.31
C GLN A 361 -19.92 -3.83 -15.98
N VAL A 362 -19.26 -2.83 -15.41
CA VAL A 362 -19.13 -1.48 -16.00
C VAL A 362 -18.51 -1.56 -17.40
N MET A 363 -17.45 -2.34 -17.55
CA MET A 363 -16.78 -2.55 -18.85
C MET A 363 -17.73 -3.21 -19.86
N LEU A 364 -18.49 -4.23 -19.45
CA LEU A 364 -19.47 -4.87 -20.32
C LEU A 364 -20.56 -3.90 -20.77
N ASP A 365 -21.10 -3.12 -19.85
CA ASP A 365 -22.21 -2.21 -20.13
C ASP A 365 -21.78 -1.10 -21.10
N GLY A 366 -20.59 -0.50 -20.89
CA GLY A 366 -20.04 0.51 -21.80
C GLY A 366 -19.76 -0.03 -23.20
N VAL A 367 -19.09 -1.18 -23.32
CA VAL A 367 -18.84 -1.82 -24.63
C VAL A 367 -20.16 -2.21 -25.31
N THR A 368 -21.13 -2.71 -24.56
CA THR A 368 -22.45 -3.07 -25.09
C THR A 368 -23.21 -1.83 -25.59
N ALA A 369 -23.15 -0.72 -24.86
CA ALA A 369 -23.79 0.53 -25.27
C ALA A 369 -23.18 1.06 -26.59
N PHE A 370 -21.86 1.05 -26.70
CA PHE A 370 -21.14 1.45 -27.92
C PHE A 370 -21.52 0.60 -29.13
N LEU A 371 -21.44 -0.73 -28.99
CA LEU A 371 -21.78 -1.64 -30.07
C LEU A 371 -23.26 -1.55 -30.45
N ARG A 372 -24.17 -1.36 -29.48
CA ARG A 372 -25.60 -1.18 -29.76
C ARG A 372 -25.86 0.07 -30.60
N ALA A 373 -25.11 1.16 -30.35
CA ALA A 373 -25.27 2.42 -31.06
C ALA A 373 -24.71 2.37 -32.49
N HIS A 374 -23.55 1.75 -32.70
CA HIS A 374 -22.80 1.88 -33.97
C HIS A 374 -22.60 0.59 -34.76
N ALA A 375 -22.69 -0.58 -34.13
CA ALA A 375 -22.53 -1.88 -34.78
C ALA A 375 -23.47 -2.94 -34.15
N PRO A 376 -24.79 -2.69 -34.10
CA PRO A 376 -25.71 -3.57 -33.39
C PRO A 376 -25.67 -4.99 -33.98
N ASP A 377 -25.35 -5.15 -35.27
CA ASP A 377 -25.20 -6.42 -35.99
C ASP A 377 -24.19 -7.38 -35.39
N MET A 378 -23.19 -6.86 -34.67
CA MET A 378 -22.20 -7.68 -33.96
C MET A 378 -22.74 -8.25 -32.64
N LEU A 379 -23.79 -7.67 -32.06
CA LEU A 379 -24.31 -8.13 -30.78
C LEU A 379 -25.12 -9.43 -30.93
N PRO A 380 -25.05 -10.37 -29.97
CA PRO A 380 -25.92 -11.53 -29.95
C PRO A 380 -27.40 -11.12 -29.90
N GLY A 381 -28.27 -11.92 -30.54
CA GLY A 381 -29.71 -11.64 -30.57
C GLY A 381 -30.32 -11.46 -29.19
N GLN A 382 -29.84 -12.20 -28.19
CA GLN A 382 -30.28 -12.10 -26.79
C GLN A 382 -29.91 -10.76 -26.15
N VAL A 383 -28.82 -10.12 -26.58
CA VAL A 383 -28.39 -8.79 -26.09
C VAL A 383 -29.15 -7.70 -26.84
N ARG A 384 -29.34 -7.86 -28.15
CA ARG A 384 -30.08 -6.89 -28.99
C ARG A 384 -31.55 -6.79 -28.57
N ALA A 385 -32.20 -7.94 -28.36
CA ALA A 385 -33.60 -8.06 -27.96
C ALA A 385 -33.72 -9.05 -26.78
N PRO A 386 -33.53 -8.59 -25.54
CA PRO A 386 -33.65 -9.45 -24.36
C PRO A 386 -35.10 -9.90 -24.18
N ASN A 387 -35.41 -11.14 -24.56
CA ASN A 387 -36.73 -11.77 -24.37
C ASN A 387 -36.94 -12.32 -22.94
N LYS A 388 -35.98 -12.08 -22.04
CA LYS A 388 -36.06 -12.44 -20.63
C LYS A 388 -35.64 -11.24 -19.78
N PRO A 389 -36.34 -10.96 -18.66
CA PRO A 389 -35.87 -9.96 -17.71
C PRO A 389 -34.49 -10.36 -17.19
N ALA A 390 -33.64 -9.38 -16.90
CA ALA A 390 -32.38 -9.63 -16.22
C ALA A 390 -32.65 -10.41 -14.92
N PRO A 391 -31.80 -11.39 -14.56
CA PRO A 391 -31.94 -12.06 -13.28
C PRO A 391 -31.88 -11.00 -12.17
N ALA A 392 -32.87 -11.01 -11.28
CA ALA A 392 -32.89 -10.11 -10.14
C ALA A 392 -31.71 -10.47 -9.23
N THR A 393 -30.67 -9.64 -9.22
CA THR A 393 -29.59 -9.73 -8.24
C THR A 393 -30.15 -9.20 -6.91
N PRO A 394 -30.22 -10.02 -5.85
CA PRO A 394 -30.65 -9.53 -4.55
C PRO A 394 -29.68 -8.45 -4.08
N ASP A 395 -30.22 -7.35 -3.55
CA ASP A 395 -29.41 -6.34 -2.89
C ASP A 395 -28.91 -6.89 -1.54
N LEU A 396 -27.68 -7.39 -1.57
CA LEU A 396 -27.01 -7.93 -0.40
C LEU A 396 -26.38 -6.85 0.48
N SER A 397 -26.47 -5.57 0.12
CA SER A 397 -25.88 -4.46 0.91
C SER A 397 -26.46 -4.39 2.33
N SER A 398 -27.72 -4.80 2.50
CA SER A 398 -28.39 -4.88 3.79
C SER A 398 -28.00 -6.10 4.64
N THR A 399 -27.48 -7.16 4.01
CA THR A 399 -27.24 -8.46 4.66
C THR A 399 -25.75 -8.71 4.91
N VAL A 400 -24.87 -8.21 4.03
CA VAL A 400 -23.42 -8.37 4.15
C VAL A 400 -22.91 -7.30 5.13
N PRO A 401 -22.38 -7.70 6.30
CA PRO A 401 -21.82 -6.73 7.23
C PRO A 401 -20.65 -6.00 6.59
N ILE A 402 -20.63 -4.68 6.74
CA ILE A 402 -19.51 -3.84 6.31
C ILE A 402 -18.26 -4.32 7.05
N ARG A 403 -17.14 -4.41 6.33
CA ARG A 403 -15.83 -4.76 6.90
C ARG A 403 -14.96 -3.52 6.95
N PRO A 404 -15.16 -2.62 7.93
CA PRO A 404 -14.30 -1.47 8.07
C PRO A 404 -12.86 -1.91 8.37
N PRO A 405 -11.86 -1.11 7.98
CA PRO A 405 -10.48 -1.30 8.44
C PRO A 405 -10.43 -1.32 9.97
N GLY A 406 -9.60 -2.20 10.53
CA GLY A 406 -9.52 -2.37 11.97
C GLY A 406 -8.17 -2.91 12.42
N PHE A 407 -7.85 -2.67 13.69
CA PHE A 407 -6.60 -3.13 14.28
C PHE A 407 -6.55 -4.65 14.42
N CYS A 408 -5.38 -5.23 14.20
CA CYS A 408 -5.11 -6.64 14.43
C CYS A 408 -5.42 -7.07 15.87
N THR A 409 -5.67 -8.36 16.07
CA THR A 409 -5.79 -8.96 17.41
C THR A 409 -4.50 -8.71 18.20
N GLY A 410 -4.64 -8.08 19.36
CA GLY A 410 -3.50 -7.71 20.21
C GLY A 410 -2.62 -6.59 19.65
N CYS A 411 -3.10 -5.76 18.74
CA CYS A 411 -2.35 -4.60 18.26
C CYS A 411 -1.91 -3.67 19.42
N PRO A 412 -0.64 -3.22 19.45
CA PRO A 412 -0.09 -2.36 20.51
C PRO A 412 -0.63 -0.92 20.49
N GLU A 413 -1.40 -0.53 19.48
CA GLU A 413 -1.98 0.82 19.38
C GLU A 413 -3.32 0.94 20.12
N ARG A 414 -4.04 -0.17 20.28
CA ARG A 414 -5.32 -0.22 21.00
C ARG A 414 -5.24 0.36 22.43
N PRO A 415 -4.21 0.04 23.24
CA PRO A 415 -4.01 0.67 24.55
C PRO A 415 -3.87 2.21 24.49
N ILE A 416 -3.21 2.74 23.44
CA ILE A 416 -3.01 4.19 23.25
C ILE A 416 -4.37 4.87 23.10
N PHE A 417 -5.22 4.33 22.22
CA PHE A 417 -6.55 4.89 21.98
C PHE A 417 -7.51 4.67 23.15
N ALA A 418 -7.42 3.54 23.85
CA ALA A 418 -8.15 3.34 25.10
C ALA A 418 -7.77 4.41 26.13
N ALA A 419 -6.48 4.68 26.31
CA ALA A 419 -5.99 5.75 27.19
C ALA A 419 -6.48 7.13 26.73
N MET A 420 -6.45 7.44 25.43
CA MET A 420 -6.99 8.69 24.90
C MET A 420 -8.49 8.86 25.19
N LYS A 421 -9.32 7.82 25.03
CA LYS A 421 -10.75 7.88 25.41
C LYS A 421 -10.94 8.19 26.89
N LEU A 422 -10.12 7.59 27.76
CA LEU A 422 -10.18 7.86 29.21
C LEU A 422 -9.77 9.30 29.53
N VAL A 423 -8.79 9.84 28.80
CA VAL A 423 -8.40 11.26 28.91
C VAL A 423 -9.50 12.18 28.39
N GLU A 424 -10.12 11.89 27.25
CA GLU A 424 -11.23 12.71 26.72
C GLU A 424 -12.47 12.71 27.63
N LYS A 425 -12.73 11.60 28.35
CA LYS A 425 -13.79 11.57 29.36
C LYS A 425 -13.54 12.58 30.50
N GLU A 426 -12.27 12.89 30.76
CA GLU A 426 -11.84 13.78 31.84
C GLU A 426 -11.65 15.23 31.37
N LEU A 427 -10.94 15.44 30.26
CA LEU A 427 -10.57 16.76 29.72
C LEU A 427 -11.51 17.26 28.62
N GLY A 428 -12.48 16.43 28.23
CA GLY A 428 -13.33 16.65 27.05
C GLY A 428 -12.60 16.36 25.73
N ARG A 429 -13.29 16.58 24.62
CA ARG A 429 -12.73 16.34 23.27
C ARG A 429 -11.60 17.30 22.94
N HIS A 430 -10.64 16.82 22.17
CA HIS A 430 -9.52 17.59 21.61
C HIS A 430 -9.59 17.66 20.09
N GLN A 431 -8.92 18.65 19.50
CA GLN A 431 -8.62 18.64 18.07
C GLN A 431 -7.56 17.58 17.81
N ILE A 432 -7.88 16.62 16.93
CA ILE A 432 -6.99 15.49 16.62
C ILE A 432 -6.63 15.53 15.14
N SER A 433 -5.38 15.20 14.81
CA SER A 433 -4.98 14.79 13.47
C SER A 433 -4.29 13.45 13.53
N ALA A 434 -4.40 12.69 12.45
CA ALA A 434 -3.74 11.40 12.32
C ALA A 434 -3.03 11.33 10.98
N ASP A 435 -1.83 10.78 10.99
CA ASP A 435 -1.06 10.49 9.78
C ASP A 435 -1.62 9.24 9.06
N ILE A 436 -1.16 8.94 7.83
CA ILE A 436 -1.47 7.66 7.20
C ILE A 436 -0.79 6.51 7.97
N GLY A 437 -1.57 5.53 8.41
CA GLY A 437 -1.06 4.34 9.11
C GLY A 437 -2.16 3.59 9.86
N CYS A 438 -1.79 2.54 10.60
CA CYS A 438 -2.73 1.74 11.39
C CYS A 438 -3.54 2.59 12.38
N HIS A 439 -2.91 3.62 12.95
CA HIS A 439 -3.53 4.54 13.91
C HIS A 439 -4.75 5.28 13.36
N LEU A 440 -4.84 5.44 12.03
CA LEU A 440 -6.01 6.05 11.38
C LEU A 440 -7.30 5.25 11.60
N PHE A 441 -7.20 3.94 11.82
CA PHE A 441 -8.37 3.09 12.08
C PHE A 441 -9.07 3.42 13.41
N ALA A 442 -8.41 4.14 14.32
CA ALA A 442 -9.04 4.59 15.56
C ALA A 442 -10.12 5.65 15.36
N ALA A 443 -10.20 6.29 14.19
CA ALA A 443 -11.30 7.18 13.84
C ALA A 443 -12.65 6.45 13.78
N LEU A 444 -12.64 5.12 13.59
CA LEU A 444 -13.82 4.28 13.49
C LEU A 444 -14.23 3.70 14.87
N PRO A 445 -15.48 3.20 15.00
CA PRO A 445 -15.89 2.47 16.18
C PRO A 445 -14.97 1.29 16.49
N PRO A 446 -14.71 0.97 17.78
CA PRO A 446 -15.32 1.60 18.95
C PRO A 446 -14.48 2.75 19.52
N PHE A 447 -13.36 3.13 18.89
CA PHE A 447 -12.49 4.15 19.46
C PHE A 447 -13.07 5.55 19.25
N GLU A 448 -13.43 5.87 18.01
CA GLU A 448 -13.90 7.20 17.62
C GLU A 448 -12.90 8.31 18.00
N ILE A 449 -11.61 7.94 18.05
CA ILE A 449 -10.46 8.80 18.33
C ILE A 449 -9.70 8.96 17.02
N GLY A 450 -9.92 10.08 16.34
CA GLY A 450 -9.27 10.37 15.08
C GLY A 450 -9.62 11.78 14.62
N GLY A 451 -9.01 12.20 13.53
CA GLY A 451 -9.31 13.47 12.91
C GLY A 451 -8.81 13.50 11.48
N GLN A 452 -8.60 14.68 10.92
CA GLN A 452 -8.16 14.81 9.55
C GLN A 452 -6.79 14.14 9.31
N THR A 453 -6.61 13.64 8.09
CA THR A 453 -5.35 13.06 7.59
C THR A 453 -4.93 13.79 6.35
N MET A 454 -3.69 14.30 6.35
CA MET A 454 -3.15 15.12 5.26
C MET A 454 -2.01 14.44 4.48
N GLY A 455 -1.65 13.21 4.84
CA GLY A 455 -0.60 12.45 4.15
C GLY A 455 0.18 11.56 5.10
N TYR A 456 1.40 11.23 4.69
CA TYR A 456 2.36 10.45 5.46
C TYR A 456 3.47 11.38 5.98
N GLY A 457 3.75 11.27 7.28
CA GLY A 457 4.47 12.17 8.18
C GLY A 457 4.00 13.63 8.26
N LEU A 458 2.74 13.91 7.89
CA LEU A 458 2.14 15.25 7.90
C LEU A 458 1.15 15.49 9.05
N GLY A 459 0.88 14.49 9.89
CA GLY A 459 -0.02 14.58 11.04
C GLY A 459 0.18 15.85 11.87
N PRO A 460 1.33 16.05 12.55
CA PRO A 460 1.55 17.27 13.34
C PRO A 460 1.53 18.57 12.52
N ALA A 461 2.09 18.58 11.31
CA ALA A 461 2.03 19.76 10.44
C ALA A 461 0.58 20.19 10.12
N SER A 462 -0.34 19.23 9.96
CA SER A 462 -1.76 19.53 9.70
C SER A 462 -2.47 20.24 10.84
N ASN A 463 -1.98 20.12 12.07
CA ASN A 463 -2.52 20.81 13.24
C ASN A 463 -1.85 22.16 13.51
N ALA A 464 -0.83 22.56 12.74
CA ALA A 464 -0.09 23.79 12.98
C ALA A 464 -0.96 25.05 12.96
N ALA A 465 -2.09 25.03 12.23
CA ALA A 465 -3.05 26.14 12.21
C ALA A 465 -3.76 26.37 13.57
N PHE A 466 -3.75 25.37 14.47
CA PHE A 466 -4.32 25.47 15.81
C PHE A 466 -3.29 25.92 16.86
N ASP A 467 -2.04 26.13 16.47
CA ASP A 467 -1.01 26.68 17.35
C ASP A 467 -1.26 28.19 17.54
N GLY A 468 -1.78 28.58 18.70
CA GLY A 468 -2.15 29.99 18.94
C GLY A 468 -2.72 30.33 20.32
N GLY A 469 -2.58 29.45 21.32
CA GLY A 469 -2.99 29.74 22.70
C GLY A 469 -4.46 29.46 23.04
N GLY A 470 -5.08 28.46 22.37
CA GLY A 470 -6.39 27.95 22.79
C GLY A 470 -6.37 27.27 24.16
N GLU A 471 -7.54 27.12 24.80
CA GLU A 471 -7.67 26.46 26.11
C GLU A 471 -7.24 24.98 26.11
N LYS A 472 -7.24 24.34 24.94
CA LYS A 472 -6.85 22.95 24.75
C LYS A 472 -5.77 22.82 23.69
N ARG A 473 -4.81 21.93 23.94
CA ARG A 473 -3.77 21.53 22.98
C ARG A 473 -4.35 20.60 21.90
N ALA A 474 -3.90 20.77 20.67
CA ALA A 474 -4.16 19.81 19.60
C ALA A 474 -3.30 18.56 19.79
N ILE A 475 -3.80 17.42 19.33
CA ILE A 475 -3.12 16.12 19.41
C ILE A 475 -2.90 15.61 18.00
N SER A 476 -1.69 15.17 17.70
CA SER A 476 -1.34 14.62 16.40
C SER A 476 -0.73 13.23 16.60
N ILE A 477 -1.20 12.25 15.83
CA ILE A 477 -0.68 10.88 15.92
C ILE A 477 0.08 10.57 14.64
N ILE A 478 1.31 10.07 14.78
CA ILE A 478 2.21 9.74 13.68
C ILE A 478 2.87 8.39 13.94
N GLY A 479 2.97 7.53 12.93
CA GLY A 479 3.72 6.28 13.04
C GLY A 479 5.22 6.51 12.95
N ASP A 480 6.03 5.59 13.47
CA ASP A 480 7.50 5.57 13.29
C ASP A 480 7.93 5.61 11.81
N GLY A 481 7.25 4.90 10.92
CA GLY A 481 7.49 4.96 9.48
C GLY A 481 7.27 6.38 8.92
N GLY A 482 6.15 7.03 9.25
CA GLY A 482 5.86 8.40 8.84
C GLY A 482 6.83 9.42 9.47
N PHE A 483 7.26 9.16 10.71
CA PHE A 483 8.26 9.98 11.40
C PHE A 483 9.60 10.00 10.64
N TRP A 484 10.12 8.84 10.24
CA TRP A 484 11.40 8.75 9.52
C TRP A 484 11.31 9.15 8.05
N HIS A 485 10.13 9.10 7.44
CA HIS A 485 9.92 9.44 6.03
C HIS A 485 10.08 10.95 5.77
N ASN A 486 9.22 11.78 6.38
CA ASN A 486 9.30 13.24 6.34
C ASN A 486 8.83 13.90 7.66
N GLY A 487 8.32 13.13 8.62
CA GLY A 487 7.74 13.66 9.85
C GLY A 487 8.73 14.39 10.74
N LEU A 488 10.00 13.97 10.76
CA LEU A 488 11.03 14.68 11.51
C LEU A 488 11.23 16.11 10.98
N SER A 489 11.30 16.30 9.66
CA SER A 489 11.57 17.61 9.06
C SER A 489 10.30 18.46 8.92
N THR A 490 9.25 17.92 8.29
CA THR A 490 8.03 18.67 7.95
C THR A 490 7.12 18.88 9.15
N SER A 491 7.04 17.91 10.06
CA SER A 491 6.13 17.96 11.21
C SER A 491 6.84 18.43 12.48
N ILE A 492 7.76 17.64 13.04
CA ILE A 492 8.40 17.97 14.32
C ILE A 492 9.31 19.21 14.19
N GLY A 493 10.08 19.31 13.10
CA GLY A 493 10.87 20.51 12.80
C GLY A 493 10.02 21.77 12.73
N ASN A 494 8.85 21.71 12.10
CA ASN A 494 7.91 22.83 12.05
C ASN A 494 7.34 23.19 13.43
N MET A 495 7.01 22.20 14.26
CA MET A 495 6.57 22.42 15.64
C MET A 495 7.64 23.15 16.46
N VAL A 496 8.90 22.72 16.36
CA VAL A 496 10.02 23.37 17.07
C VAL A 496 10.24 24.78 16.55
N PHE A 497 10.29 24.96 15.23
CA PHE A 497 10.49 26.27 14.60
C PHE A 497 9.45 27.30 15.06
N ASN A 498 8.17 26.90 15.11
CA ASN A 498 7.06 27.78 15.50
C ASN A 498 6.75 27.77 17.01
N LYS A 499 7.51 27.03 17.83
CA LYS A 499 7.25 26.86 19.27
C LYS A 499 5.82 26.37 19.57
N SER A 500 5.30 25.50 18.71
CA SER A 500 3.98 24.86 18.85
C SER A 500 3.80 24.28 20.25
N ASP A 501 2.65 24.50 20.89
CA ASP A 501 2.36 23.92 22.21
C ASP A 501 1.63 22.57 22.12
N SER A 502 1.42 22.08 20.90
CA SER A 502 0.67 20.87 20.59
C SER A 502 1.40 19.58 20.99
N LEU A 503 0.62 18.50 21.11
CA LEU A 503 1.12 17.16 21.42
C LEU A 503 1.24 16.33 20.14
N ALA A 504 2.42 15.77 19.89
CA ALA A 504 2.65 14.70 18.93
C ALA A 504 2.86 13.36 19.67
N ILE A 505 2.06 12.35 19.33
CA ILE A 505 2.22 10.97 19.77
C ILE A 505 2.84 10.18 18.61
N VAL A 506 4.10 9.80 18.77
CA VAL A 506 4.81 8.91 17.84
C VAL A 506 4.57 7.46 18.25
N VAL A 507 3.95 6.68 17.38
CA VAL A 507 3.70 5.25 17.57
C VAL A 507 4.89 4.46 17.01
N ASP A 508 5.75 3.98 17.91
CA ASP A 508 6.96 3.20 17.59
C ASP A 508 6.67 1.70 17.69
N ASN A 509 6.22 1.10 16.59
CA ASN A 509 5.87 -0.32 16.52
C ASN A 509 6.97 -1.19 15.88
N TYR A 510 8.12 -0.57 15.61
CA TYR A 510 9.39 -1.10 15.11
C TYR A 510 9.45 -1.35 13.61
N TYR A 511 8.42 -1.05 12.85
CA TYR A 511 8.35 -1.44 11.44
C TYR A 511 7.47 -0.49 10.63
N SER A 512 7.62 -0.51 9.30
CA SER A 512 6.56 -0.05 8.40
C SER A 512 5.40 -1.06 8.41
N ALA A 513 4.63 -1.08 9.49
CA ALA A 513 3.71 -2.18 9.82
C ALA A 513 2.55 -2.34 8.84
N ALA A 514 2.01 -1.24 8.31
CA ALA A 514 0.87 -1.26 7.39
C ALA A 514 1.22 -1.77 5.98
N THR A 515 2.51 -1.80 5.61
CA THR A 515 2.99 -2.10 4.24
C THR A 515 3.78 -3.40 4.12
N GLY A 516 3.85 -4.20 5.18
CA GLY A 516 4.52 -5.52 5.16
C GLY A 516 5.64 -5.70 6.18
N GLY A 517 5.86 -4.76 7.09
CA GLY A 517 6.79 -4.94 8.21
C GLY A 517 8.26 -4.74 7.84
N GLN A 518 8.54 -3.90 6.84
CA GLN A 518 9.90 -3.53 6.44
C GLN A 518 10.64 -2.81 7.58
N ASP A 519 11.96 -3.01 7.65
CA ASP A 519 12.81 -2.33 8.63
C ASP A 519 12.91 -0.83 8.28
N ILE A 520 12.89 0.00 9.32
CA ILE A 520 13.04 1.46 9.32
C ILE A 520 14.15 1.84 10.32
N PRO A 521 14.64 3.10 10.36
CA PRO A 521 15.76 3.45 11.24
C PRO A 521 15.53 3.09 12.73
N SER A 522 14.31 3.20 13.25
CA SER A 522 13.99 2.81 14.64
C SER A 522 13.69 1.31 14.85
N SER A 523 13.74 0.48 13.81
CA SER A 523 13.51 -0.97 13.95
C SER A 523 14.46 -1.61 14.96
N ARG A 524 13.94 -2.55 15.76
CA ARG A 524 14.71 -3.38 16.70
C ARG A 524 15.16 -4.68 16.03
N ALA A 525 15.77 -4.55 14.86
CA ALA A 525 16.23 -5.66 14.03
C ALA A 525 17.76 -5.65 13.92
N ASP A 526 18.38 -6.83 13.91
CA ASP A 526 19.77 -6.99 13.49
C ASP A 526 19.76 -7.14 11.96
N ASN A 527 20.29 -6.14 11.25
CA ASN A 527 20.25 -6.07 9.80
C ASN A 527 21.68 -5.90 9.25
N PRO A 528 22.18 -6.83 8.43
CA PRO A 528 23.57 -6.80 7.97
C PRO A 528 23.87 -5.66 6.99
N THR A 529 22.86 -5.11 6.30
CA THR A 529 23.05 -4.10 5.24
C THR A 529 22.48 -2.74 5.59
N LYS A 530 21.84 -2.59 6.75
CA LYS A 530 21.16 -1.34 7.18
C LYS A 530 21.53 -0.97 8.61
N ALA A 531 21.60 0.33 8.87
CA ALA A 531 21.67 0.87 10.22
C ALA A 531 20.26 0.97 10.82
N THR A 532 20.03 0.24 11.90
CA THR A 532 18.78 0.18 12.68
C THR A 532 19.07 0.56 14.14
N ASN A 533 18.05 0.53 15.00
CA ASN A 533 18.14 0.91 16.42
C ASN A 533 18.39 2.40 16.67
N ASN A 534 18.05 3.27 15.72
CA ASN A 534 18.12 4.72 15.89
C ASN A 534 16.95 5.19 16.77
N PRO A 535 17.18 5.76 17.98
CA PRO A 535 16.08 6.15 18.86
C PRO A 535 15.35 7.39 18.35
N ILE A 536 14.02 7.31 18.24
CA ILE A 536 13.16 8.46 17.88
C ILE A 536 13.33 9.59 18.91
N THR A 537 13.45 9.24 20.20
CA THR A 537 13.64 10.22 21.28
C THR A 537 14.88 11.08 21.09
N ASP A 538 15.96 10.52 20.55
CA ASP A 538 17.21 11.24 20.37
C ASP A 538 17.15 12.13 19.12
N ALA A 539 16.47 11.67 18.07
CA ALA A 539 16.19 12.47 16.88
C ALA A 539 15.34 13.71 17.22
N VAL A 540 14.27 13.56 18.00
CA VAL A 540 13.41 14.70 18.38
C VAL A 540 14.11 15.65 19.35
N LYS A 541 14.97 15.15 20.25
CA LYS A 541 15.82 16.01 21.08
C LYS A 541 16.84 16.76 20.22
N GLY A 542 17.44 16.08 19.25
CA GLY A 542 18.43 16.64 18.33
C GLY A 542 17.90 17.81 17.50
N ILE A 543 16.61 17.77 17.12
CA ILE A 543 15.97 18.89 16.41
C ILE A 543 15.46 20.01 17.34
N GLY A 544 15.49 19.81 18.66
CA GLY A 544 15.22 20.86 19.67
C GLY A 544 13.98 20.68 20.54
N VAL A 545 13.30 19.53 20.51
CA VAL A 545 12.18 19.26 21.42
C VAL A 545 12.70 19.05 22.85
N LYS A 546 12.14 19.80 23.80
CA LYS A 546 12.51 19.73 25.23
C LYS A 546 11.63 18.74 26.01
N TRP A 547 10.32 18.79 25.79
CA TRP A 547 9.38 17.88 26.44
C TRP A 547 9.25 16.59 25.63
N VAL A 548 9.98 15.55 26.07
CA VAL A 548 9.94 14.21 25.45
C VAL A 548 9.65 13.17 26.54
N ARG A 549 8.68 12.30 26.30
CA ARG A 549 8.37 11.16 27.17
C ARG A 549 8.29 9.87 26.36
N GLN A 550 8.84 8.79 26.87
CA GLN A 550 8.79 7.47 26.26
C GLN A 550 8.01 6.49 27.13
N VAL A 551 7.16 5.68 26.49
CA VAL A 551 6.47 4.56 27.11
C VAL A 551 6.81 3.29 26.34
N ASP A 552 7.68 2.46 26.91
CA ASP A 552 8.23 1.25 26.26
C ASP A 552 7.26 0.06 26.19
N ARG A 553 6.12 0.16 26.87
CA ARG A 553 5.05 -0.84 26.83
C ARG A 553 3.71 -0.12 26.78
N THR A 554 3.14 0.00 25.59
CA THR A 554 1.86 0.71 25.39
C THR A 554 0.71 0.03 26.13
N TYR A 555 0.77 -1.28 26.35
CA TYR A 555 -0.22 -2.05 27.10
C TYR A 555 -0.41 -1.61 28.56
N ASP A 556 0.51 -0.84 29.13
CA ASP A 556 0.29 -0.15 30.41
C ASP A 556 -0.64 1.05 30.19
N VAL A 557 -1.95 0.78 30.17
CA VAL A 557 -3.00 1.76 29.84
C VAL A 557 -3.04 2.89 30.88
N ALA A 558 -2.79 2.57 32.16
CA ALA A 558 -2.76 3.56 33.23
C ALA A 558 -1.61 4.55 33.04
N ARG A 559 -0.40 4.08 32.74
CA ARG A 559 0.74 4.95 32.42
C ARG A 559 0.52 5.74 31.13
N MET A 560 -0.02 5.12 30.08
CA MET A 560 -0.35 5.84 28.85
C MET A 560 -1.32 6.98 29.12
N ARG A 561 -2.39 6.74 29.89
CA ARG A 561 -3.37 7.77 30.30
C ARG A 561 -2.68 8.90 31.06
N GLN A 562 -1.83 8.58 32.02
CA GLN A 562 -1.13 9.58 32.84
C GLN A 562 -0.20 10.45 31.98
N VAL A 563 0.62 9.85 31.12
CA VAL A 563 1.60 10.59 30.30
C VAL A 563 0.89 11.48 29.27
N ILE A 564 -0.22 11.01 28.67
CA ILE A 564 -1.04 11.83 27.77
C ILE A 564 -1.67 12.99 28.53
N ARG A 565 -2.23 12.74 29.72
CA ARG A 565 -2.77 13.80 30.58
C ARG A 565 -1.70 14.84 30.91
N ASP A 566 -0.53 14.42 31.35
CA ASP A 566 0.57 15.32 31.71
C ASP A 566 0.99 16.19 30.52
N ALA A 567 1.07 15.63 29.31
CA ALA A 567 1.35 16.39 28.09
C ALA A 567 0.29 17.47 27.83
N LEU A 568 -0.98 17.17 28.11
CA LEU A 568 -2.10 18.07 27.85
C LEU A 568 -2.30 19.13 28.93
N THR A 569 -1.85 18.87 30.16
CA THR A 569 -2.08 19.77 31.32
C THR A 569 -0.82 20.42 31.88
N THR A 570 0.38 20.03 31.45
CA THR A 570 1.64 20.64 31.91
C THR A 570 1.68 22.14 31.61
N GLU A 571 2.31 22.93 32.48
CA GLU A 571 2.58 24.36 32.26
C GLU A 571 3.80 24.59 31.36
N GLU A 572 4.62 23.55 31.10
CA GLU A 572 5.80 23.67 30.23
C GLU A 572 5.38 24.01 28.79
N THR A 573 5.91 25.10 28.25
CA THR A 573 5.59 25.59 26.89
C THR A 573 6.46 24.94 25.82
N GLY A 574 5.92 24.86 24.60
CA GLY A 574 6.59 24.32 23.42
C GLY A 574 6.16 22.89 23.11
N PRO A 575 6.78 22.24 22.10
CA PRO A 575 6.28 20.98 21.56
C PRO A 575 6.32 19.84 22.59
N LYS A 576 5.24 19.07 22.69
CA LYS A 576 5.20 17.83 23.49
C LYS A 576 5.33 16.65 22.54
N VAL A 577 6.29 15.78 22.79
CA VAL A 577 6.42 14.52 22.06
C VAL A 577 6.34 13.33 23.00
N ILE A 578 5.38 12.44 22.76
CA ILE A 578 5.31 11.12 23.40
C ILE A 578 5.76 10.08 22.37
N VAL A 579 6.73 9.25 22.72
CA VAL A 579 7.10 8.05 21.94
C VAL A 579 6.47 6.84 22.63
N ALA A 580 5.38 6.34 22.06
CA ALA A 580 4.64 5.17 22.54
C ALA A 580 5.12 3.92 21.79
N SER A 581 5.90 3.09 22.47
CA SER A 581 6.70 2.04 21.86
C SER A 581 6.22 0.64 22.26
N SER A 582 5.94 -0.21 21.28
CA SER A 582 5.63 -1.64 21.47
C SER A 582 5.54 -2.34 20.13
N GLU A 583 6.17 -3.50 20.02
CA GLU A 583 6.24 -4.24 18.76
C GLU A 583 4.87 -4.55 18.14
N CYS A 584 4.76 -4.36 16.82
CA CYS A 584 3.64 -4.86 16.02
C CYS A 584 3.36 -6.35 16.29
N MET A 585 2.14 -6.65 16.75
CA MET A 585 1.75 -8.00 17.16
C MET A 585 1.81 -9.02 16.02
N LEU A 586 1.53 -8.61 14.77
CA LEU A 586 1.66 -9.51 13.63
C LEU A 586 3.11 -9.96 13.42
N ASN A 587 4.06 -9.03 13.41
CA ASN A 587 5.48 -9.34 13.25
C ASN A 587 6.02 -10.16 14.42
N ARG A 588 5.58 -9.82 15.64
CA ARG A 588 5.89 -10.61 16.84
C ARG A 588 5.40 -12.05 16.71
N GLN A 589 4.13 -12.27 16.35
CA GLN A 589 3.58 -13.62 16.18
C GLN A 589 4.26 -14.39 15.05
N ARG A 590 4.63 -13.72 13.94
CA ARG A 590 5.41 -14.34 12.85
C ARG A 590 6.76 -14.88 13.33
N ARG A 591 7.44 -14.14 14.22
CA ARG A 591 8.72 -14.57 14.80
C ARG A 591 8.55 -15.63 15.89
N GLU A 592 7.67 -15.40 16.86
CA GLU A 592 7.57 -16.21 18.08
C GLU A 592 6.78 -17.52 17.88
N LYS A 593 5.73 -17.54 17.03
CA LYS A 593 4.86 -18.71 16.88
C LYS A 593 5.61 -19.94 16.33
N PRO A 594 6.46 -19.84 15.28
CA PRO A 594 7.25 -20.98 14.81
C PRO A 594 8.30 -21.44 15.83
N GLN A 595 8.98 -20.49 16.48
CA GLN A 595 9.98 -20.79 17.53
C GLN A 595 9.35 -21.55 18.71
N ARG A 596 8.17 -21.09 19.15
CA ARG A 596 7.37 -21.74 20.17
C ARG A 596 6.92 -23.15 19.74
N ALA A 597 6.39 -23.30 18.53
CA ALA A 597 5.95 -24.59 18.01
C ALA A 597 7.11 -25.59 17.94
N LYS A 598 8.29 -25.15 17.48
CA LYS A 598 9.52 -25.94 17.48
C LYS A 598 9.90 -26.34 18.91
N ALA A 599 9.93 -25.41 19.86
CA ALA A 599 10.26 -25.70 21.25
C ALA A 599 9.31 -26.73 21.89
N ILE A 600 8.01 -26.62 21.62
CA ILE A 600 7.01 -27.61 22.08
C ILE A 600 7.30 -28.99 21.46
N LYS A 601 7.59 -29.06 20.16
CA LYS A 601 7.94 -30.30 19.46
C LYS A 601 9.24 -30.93 19.99
N ASP A 602 10.21 -30.10 20.38
CA ASP A 602 11.47 -30.52 20.98
C ASP A 602 11.33 -30.99 22.45
N GLY A 603 10.12 -31.04 23.00
CA GLY A 603 9.88 -31.45 24.39
C GLY A 603 10.24 -30.38 25.43
N ARG A 604 10.56 -29.15 25.02
CA ARG A 604 10.88 -28.05 25.95
C ARG A 604 9.61 -27.56 26.64
N ARG A 605 9.71 -27.27 27.94
CA ARG A 605 8.63 -26.65 28.71
C ARG A 605 8.35 -25.26 28.17
N ILE A 606 7.10 -25.01 27.76
CA ILE A 606 6.67 -23.70 27.29
C ILE A 606 5.38 -23.30 27.98
N GLU A 607 5.29 -22.03 28.37
CA GLU A 607 4.11 -21.43 28.98
C GLU A 607 3.46 -20.48 27.98
N ALA A 608 2.16 -20.64 27.76
CA ALA A 608 1.37 -19.83 26.86
C ALA A 608 0.20 -19.19 27.62
N PRO A 609 0.24 -17.86 27.87
CA PRO A 609 -0.85 -17.20 28.57
C PRO A 609 -2.12 -17.19 27.71
N ARG A 610 -3.23 -17.56 28.33
CA ARG A 610 -4.59 -17.40 27.82
C ARG A 610 -5.34 -16.47 28.76
N PHE A 611 -6.26 -15.69 28.22
CA PHE A 611 -7.14 -14.85 29.03
C PHE A 611 -8.56 -15.37 28.91
N GLY A 612 -9.30 -15.30 30.02
CA GLY A 612 -10.71 -15.63 30.08
C GLY A 612 -11.49 -14.55 30.80
N VAL A 613 -12.82 -14.67 30.73
CA VAL A 613 -13.77 -13.84 31.46
C VAL A 613 -14.57 -14.78 32.36
N ASP A 614 -14.57 -14.48 33.66
CA ASP A 614 -15.43 -15.15 34.62
C ASP A 614 -16.87 -14.65 34.42
N GLU A 615 -17.72 -15.56 33.94
CA GLU A 615 -19.13 -15.26 33.66
C GLU A 615 -19.91 -14.92 34.93
N ASP A 616 -19.52 -15.44 36.11
CA ASP A 616 -20.18 -15.12 37.39
C ASP A 616 -19.91 -13.68 37.85
N VAL A 617 -18.79 -13.08 37.43
CA VAL A 617 -18.36 -11.73 37.84
C VAL A 617 -18.68 -10.68 36.77
N CYS A 618 -18.78 -11.08 35.50
CA CYS A 618 -19.08 -10.18 34.39
C CYS A 618 -20.44 -9.51 34.59
N THR A 619 -20.48 -8.17 34.50
CA THR A 619 -21.72 -7.38 34.62
C THR A 619 -22.59 -7.39 33.37
N GLY A 620 -22.04 -7.76 32.21
CA GLY A 620 -22.75 -7.68 30.93
C GLY A 620 -22.84 -6.26 30.32
N ASP A 621 -22.14 -5.26 30.87
CA ASP A 621 -22.21 -3.88 30.37
C ASP A 621 -21.44 -3.64 29.04
N HIS A 622 -20.57 -4.58 28.65
CA HIS A 622 -19.70 -4.57 27.47
C HIS A 622 -18.76 -3.35 27.34
N ALA A 623 -18.48 -2.63 28.42
CA ALA A 623 -17.59 -1.48 28.41
C ALA A 623 -16.14 -1.86 28.01
N CYS A 624 -15.69 -3.05 28.42
CA CYS A 624 -14.37 -3.58 28.03
C CYS A 624 -14.24 -3.78 26.52
N ILE A 625 -15.32 -4.14 25.82
CA ILE A 625 -15.35 -4.25 24.35
C ILE A 625 -15.27 -2.85 23.74
N ARG A 626 -16.08 -1.89 24.22
CA ARG A 626 -16.11 -0.51 23.72
C ARG A 626 -14.82 0.28 23.95
N LEU A 627 -14.04 -0.08 24.97
CA LEU A 627 -12.77 0.59 25.28
C LEU A 627 -11.56 -0.11 24.66
N SER A 628 -11.52 -1.44 24.61
CA SER A 628 -10.37 -2.17 24.04
C SER A 628 -10.48 -2.44 22.54
N GLY A 629 -11.71 -2.51 22.02
CA GLY A 629 -12.07 -2.90 20.67
C GLY A 629 -11.58 -4.27 20.20
N CYS A 630 -11.15 -5.14 21.11
CA CYS A 630 -10.49 -6.40 20.76
C CYS A 630 -11.44 -7.32 19.98
N PRO A 631 -11.07 -7.82 18.79
CA PRO A 631 -11.95 -8.68 17.99
C PRO A 631 -12.16 -10.05 18.64
N SER A 632 -11.23 -10.48 19.50
CA SER A 632 -11.37 -11.73 20.26
C SER A 632 -12.32 -11.63 21.45
N LEU A 633 -12.82 -10.43 21.80
CA LEU A 633 -13.89 -10.28 22.79
C LEU A 633 -15.23 -10.40 22.09
N SER A 634 -15.88 -11.53 22.31
CA SER A 634 -17.19 -11.89 21.77
C SER A 634 -18.26 -11.88 22.87
N LEU A 635 -19.51 -12.16 22.49
CA LEU A 635 -20.63 -12.27 23.39
C LEU A 635 -21.11 -13.73 23.45
N LYS A 636 -21.37 -14.22 24.67
CA LYS A 636 -21.95 -15.53 24.95
C LYS A 636 -23.23 -15.34 25.77
N ARG A 637 -24.31 -16.01 25.40
CA ARG A 637 -25.51 -16.11 26.24
C ARG A 637 -25.34 -17.23 27.26
N LEU A 638 -25.78 -16.98 28.48
CA LEU A 638 -25.79 -17.98 29.54
C LEU A 638 -27.11 -18.76 29.50
N ASP A 639 -27.07 -19.99 30.01
CA ASP A 639 -28.28 -20.81 30.22
C ASP A 639 -29.02 -20.42 31.53
N ASP A 640 -28.78 -19.21 32.04
CA ASP A 640 -29.40 -18.67 33.25
C ASP A 640 -30.58 -17.77 32.86
N PRO A 641 -31.84 -18.18 33.11
CA PRO A 641 -33.03 -17.42 32.72
C PRO A 641 -33.19 -16.11 33.49
N LEU A 642 -32.42 -15.86 34.54
CA LEU A 642 -32.41 -14.58 35.27
C LEU A 642 -31.38 -13.59 34.72
N ARG A 643 -30.59 -13.98 33.70
CA ARG A 643 -29.57 -13.15 33.06
C ARG A 643 -29.83 -13.04 31.57
N ASP A 644 -30.61 -12.03 31.21
CA ASP A 644 -30.99 -11.75 29.82
C ASP A 644 -29.83 -11.18 28.97
N ASP A 645 -28.93 -10.44 29.61
CA ASP A 645 -27.79 -9.81 28.92
C ASP A 645 -26.65 -10.80 28.67
N PRO A 646 -26.11 -10.87 27.43
CA PRO A 646 -24.98 -11.72 27.13
C PRO A 646 -23.73 -11.27 27.90
N VAL A 647 -22.94 -12.25 28.35
CA VAL A 647 -21.64 -11.99 28.98
C VAL A 647 -20.54 -11.94 27.94
N VAL A 648 -19.45 -11.25 28.28
CA VAL A 648 -18.26 -11.21 27.43
C VAL A 648 -17.54 -12.56 27.48
N ALA A 649 -17.08 -13.04 26.34
CA ALA A 649 -16.30 -14.26 26.21
C ALA A 649 -15.08 -14.02 25.32
N ILE A 650 -13.94 -14.63 25.65
CA ILE A 650 -12.74 -14.57 24.83
C ILE A 650 -12.70 -15.77 23.89
N ASP A 651 -12.59 -15.51 22.59
CA ASP A 651 -12.51 -16.56 21.59
C ASP A 651 -11.09 -17.17 21.46
N HIS A 652 -10.97 -18.17 20.57
CA HIS A 652 -9.72 -18.89 20.35
C HIS A 652 -8.67 -18.09 19.57
N THR A 653 -9.03 -16.97 18.94
CA THR A 653 -8.13 -16.10 18.17
C THR A 653 -7.26 -15.21 19.06
N CYS A 654 -7.57 -15.14 20.37
CA CYS A 654 -6.82 -14.38 21.35
C CYS A 654 -5.33 -14.76 21.38
N VAL A 655 -4.47 -13.75 21.25
CA VAL A 655 -3.01 -13.87 21.28
C VAL A 655 -2.39 -13.65 22.66
N GLY A 656 -3.21 -13.42 23.69
CA GLY A 656 -2.74 -13.27 25.06
C GLY A 656 -2.03 -11.94 25.36
N CYS A 657 -2.42 -10.84 24.73
CA CYS A 657 -1.77 -9.53 24.92
C CYS A 657 -2.04 -8.84 26.27
N GLY A 658 -3.09 -9.22 26.99
CA GLY A 658 -3.47 -8.63 28.29
C GLY A 658 -4.21 -7.28 28.23
N ASN A 659 -4.30 -6.63 27.05
CA ASN A 659 -4.92 -5.30 26.90
C ASN A 659 -6.33 -5.19 27.52
N CYS A 660 -7.18 -6.20 27.35
CA CYS A 660 -8.55 -6.18 27.90
C CYS A 660 -8.59 -6.08 29.43
N GLY A 661 -7.65 -6.71 30.14
CA GLY A 661 -7.52 -6.60 31.59
C GLY A 661 -6.96 -5.25 32.02
N GLU A 662 -5.91 -4.77 31.35
CA GLU A 662 -5.30 -3.45 31.60
C GLU A 662 -6.31 -2.32 31.41
N VAL A 663 -7.14 -2.40 30.36
CA VAL A 663 -8.24 -1.47 30.12
C VAL A 663 -9.29 -1.55 31.22
N ALA A 664 -9.66 -2.77 31.65
CA ALA A 664 -10.65 -2.95 32.71
C ALA A 664 -10.18 -2.34 34.04
N GLU A 665 -8.90 -2.50 34.38
CA GLU A 665 -8.32 -1.90 35.58
C GLU A 665 -8.22 -0.38 35.46
N ALA A 666 -7.66 0.14 34.37
CA ALA A 666 -7.48 1.59 34.16
C ALA A 666 -8.82 2.36 34.08
N ALA A 667 -9.89 1.70 33.63
CA ALA A 667 -11.24 2.25 33.55
C ALA A 667 -12.13 1.90 34.75
N VAL A 668 -11.61 1.15 35.74
CA VAL A 668 -12.34 0.71 36.95
C VAL A 668 -13.64 -0.04 36.58
N LEU A 669 -13.51 -1.06 35.73
CA LEU A 669 -14.60 -1.96 35.31
C LEU A 669 -14.70 -3.18 36.23
N CYS A 670 -15.67 -4.06 35.96
CA CYS A 670 -15.81 -5.33 36.69
C CYS A 670 -14.53 -6.18 36.62
N PRO A 671 -14.09 -6.80 37.74
CA PRO A 671 -12.85 -7.59 37.80
C PRO A 671 -13.05 -9.01 37.25
N SER A 672 -13.69 -9.15 36.10
CA SER A 672 -14.06 -10.44 35.52
C SER A 672 -12.95 -11.09 34.71
N PHE A 673 -11.87 -10.38 34.38
CA PHE A 673 -10.78 -10.94 33.58
C PHE A 673 -9.82 -11.76 34.44
N TYR A 674 -9.43 -12.93 33.93
CA TYR A 674 -8.38 -13.75 34.54
C TYR A 674 -7.37 -14.23 33.49
N ARG A 675 -6.14 -14.49 33.93
CA ARG A 675 -5.09 -15.12 33.12
C ARG A 675 -4.95 -16.59 33.53
N ALA A 676 -4.95 -17.48 32.55
CA ALA A 676 -4.67 -18.89 32.71
C ALA A 676 -3.43 -19.25 31.89
N ASP A 677 -2.39 -19.76 32.55
CA ASP A 677 -1.13 -20.10 31.90
C ASP A 677 -1.17 -21.58 31.44
N VAL A 678 -1.20 -21.80 30.13
CA VAL A 678 -1.22 -23.15 29.54
C VAL A 678 0.21 -23.65 29.43
N VAL A 679 0.54 -24.71 30.18
CA VAL A 679 1.88 -25.32 30.21
C VAL A 679 1.95 -26.49 29.22
N HIS A 680 2.79 -26.35 28.21
CA HIS A 680 3.19 -27.42 27.31
C HIS A 680 4.45 -28.12 27.82
N ASN A 681 4.51 -29.45 27.67
CA ASN A 681 5.58 -30.30 28.22
C ASN A 681 5.85 -30.06 29.72
N PRO A 682 4.82 -30.20 30.58
CA PRO A 682 4.98 -29.96 32.01
C PRO A 682 5.94 -30.99 32.64
N THR A 683 6.74 -30.51 33.58
CA THR A 683 7.65 -31.33 34.39
C THR A 683 6.87 -32.29 35.30
N GLY A 684 7.54 -33.32 35.83
CA GLY A 684 6.92 -34.30 36.72
C GLY A 684 6.31 -33.67 37.98
N THR A 685 6.99 -32.67 38.56
CA THR A 685 6.53 -31.91 39.73
C THR A 685 5.28 -31.09 39.42
N GLU A 686 5.25 -30.42 38.27
CA GLU A 686 4.07 -29.65 37.84
C GLU A 686 2.85 -30.53 37.62
N ARG A 687 3.02 -31.71 37.01
CA ARG A 687 1.93 -32.70 36.87
C ARG A 687 1.41 -33.15 38.23
N TRP A 688 2.30 -33.34 39.20
CA TRP A 688 1.92 -33.73 40.56
C TRP A 688 1.14 -32.62 41.27
N PHE A 689 1.63 -31.38 41.24
CA PHE A 689 0.92 -30.22 41.80
C PHE A 689 -0.41 -29.97 41.11
N ALA A 690 -0.49 -30.11 39.79
CA ALA A 690 -1.74 -29.97 39.04
C ALA A 690 -2.79 -31.00 39.51
N ARG A 691 -2.39 -32.26 39.72
CA ARG A 691 -3.30 -33.31 40.26
C ARG A 691 -3.79 -32.98 41.66
N LEU A 692 -2.91 -32.51 42.55
CA LEU A 692 -3.30 -32.11 43.90
C LEU A 692 -4.26 -30.92 43.91
N ARG A 693 -3.95 -29.88 43.12
CA ARG A 693 -4.81 -28.69 42.97
C ARG A 693 -6.17 -29.08 42.42
N THR A 694 -6.21 -29.92 41.38
CA THR A 694 -7.47 -30.39 40.78
C THR A 694 -8.32 -31.13 41.82
N ARG A 695 -7.74 -32.08 42.57
CA ARG A 695 -8.47 -32.78 43.66
C ARG A 695 -9.04 -31.84 44.71
N LEU A 696 -8.28 -30.82 45.12
CA LEU A 696 -8.75 -29.83 46.09
C LEU A 696 -9.87 -28.95 45.52
N ILE A 697 -9.72 -28.49 44.27
CA ILE A 697 -10.72 -27.70 43.55
C ILE A 697 -12.01 -28.50 43.39
N ASP A 698 -11.92 -29.76 42.93
CA ASP A 698 -13.08 -30.65 42.78
C ASP A 698 -13.79 -30.86 44.12
N TRP A 699 -13.04 -31.05 45.21
CA TRP A 699 -13.61 -31.17 46.55
C TRP A 699 -14.34 -29.88 46.98
N LEU A 700 -13.75 -28.70 46.74
CA LEU A 700 -14.38 -27.41 47.05
C LEU A 700 -15.63 -27.17 46.18
N GLN A 701 -15.57 -27.48 44.89
CA GLN A 701 -16.68 -27.32 43.95
C GLN A 701 -17.83 -28.28 44.30
N THR A 702 -17.52 -29.54 44.61
CA THR A 702 -18.52 -30.52 45.07
C THR A 702 -19.19 -30.06 46.37
N ARG A 703 -18.40 -29.55 47.32
CA ARG A 703 -18.94 -29.00 48.58
C ARG A 703 -19.82 -27.77 48.35
N ARG A 704 -19.47 -26.89 47.41
CA ARG A 704 -20.29 -25.73 47.01
C ARG A 704 -21.57 -26.17 46.30
N ALA A 705 -21.48 -27.10 45.35
CA ALA A 705 -22.59 -27.64 44.59
C ALA A 705 -23.63 -28.32 45.52
N ASN A 706 -23.17 -29.12 46.49
CA ASN A 706 -24.03 -29.74 47.50
C ASN A 706 -24.78 -28.74 48.38
N ARG A 707 -24.35 -27.47 48.44
CA ARG A 707 -25.00 -26.38 49.18
C ARG A 707 -25.80 -25.45 48.28
N ARG A 708 -25.73 -25.61 46.96
CA ARG A 708 -26.46 -24.78 45.99
C ARG A 708 -27.87 -25.34 45.87
N LEU A 709 -28.88 -24.52 46.17
CA LEU A 709 -30.26 -24.84 45.88
C LEU A 709 -30.42 -24.89 44.35
N THR A 710 -30.64 -26.08 43.81
CA THR A 710 -30.98 -26.28 42.41
C THR A 710 -32.50 -26.27 42.30
N PHE A 711 -33.04 -25.23 41.65
CA PHE A 711 -34.45 -25.22 41.29
C PHE A 711 -34.59 -26.12 40.06
N VAL A 712 -35.12 -27.33 40.27
CA VAL A 712 -35.50 -28.20 39.16
C VAL A 712 -36.74 -27.58 38.53
N GLU A 713 -36.64 -27.11 37.29
CA GLU A 713 -37.83 -26.79 36.49
C GLU A 713 -38.67 -28.07 36.42
N THR A 714 -39.82 -28.03 37.09
CA THR A 714 -40.86 -29.04 36.90
C THR A 714 -41.54 -28.69 35.58
N ALA A 715 -41.50 -29.65 34.67
CA ALA A 715 -41.89 -29.56 33.26
C ALA A 715 -43.25 -28.90 33.00
#